data_AF-A0A7S9D2A2-F1
#
_entry.id   AF-A0A7S9D2A2-F1
#
_cell.length_a   1.000
_cell.length_b   1.000
_cell.length_c   1.000
_cell.angle_alpha   90.00
_cell.angle_beta   90.00
_cell.angle_gamma   90.00
#
_symmetry.space_group_name_H-M   'P 1'
#
loop_
_entity.id
_entity.type
_entity.pdbx_description
1 polymer ?
#
loop_
_entity_poly.entity_id
_entity_poly.type
_entity_poly.pdbx_seq_one_letter_code
_entity_poly.pdbx_strand_id
1 'polypeptide(L)'
;MTATLTILVNFNGINGRSPLYGALIFDSNGNLFGTTSRGGANDDGTVFEIAKTEGGYASAPTTLVTFNLNNGAYPQSGLIADANGNLFGAQIYNYGSVFEIVHNGSGYTSAPTTLTNFGSYSGSPNSELVADANGNLFGTTSNGGPTGYGYGTVFEIVKTGSGYASAPTTLVTFNFSNGYKPLGGLIVDANGNLFGTTTDGGANYGGGTVFEIAKSGSGYASAPTTLVSFQNDGSGYPHGGLIMDANGNLFGTTTGDGTHGYGTVFEIAKTGSGYASTPTTLVSFGSSNGAQPFGSLIIDANGNLFGTTSAGGANGYGTVFKIAKTDSGYASTPTTLVDFTSSNGAQPFGSLIADGNGNLFGTTEYGGANNNGTVFEITGSGFVVPPLVLTITGISPDTGATASDGLTNAPTVTVNGTIDVADAARTISVYNGTTLVGTTTATADGHWSLAGLTLAQGTNNLTAQAGTGTSPVFAATLDTTPPVVSVGTSPSNGAEHLGQTITLILSSSEAMRVSGGTPTLTLNDGGTATYNAAATAALGDPSKLAFTYTVGASDAPVDALAVVDHNLNGATITDLAGNAADYSGLSVSLPGLSVRPTAVTAVVASPGSGVEQIGQTITLTLVFNQDITVSGGTPTFTLNNGGTAVYDAAATAALGDPTKMVLSYTVAASDSPTNGLAIVGGDQNGAVIVDAAGHGPDFTGAFTSFPAIQVQSGATVVSVVALPAGGVEHVGDTMTFTIGMDRAVTVSGGTPTLKLSNSGTAVYDAAATAALGDPTKLIFSYTVAASDGSVSSINPLYVAFGSQNGAAILDLSGAASDFSGTLTGFPGIQIDATPPVTVTSFVASPASAFEFPGNTVVFTMTMSGPVTVWGGTPTFTLNNRGTAVYDAAATAALDDPTKLIFKYTVQASDLIANGLSVVRGDQNGAIIFDAAGHGPDLSGAFTNFPGIAVSTPATGVISASASPSSGTEEPGDVITLTFSMSRAVTVTGGTPTLTLNDGGTATYDAAATAALGDPTKLVFSYAVHADYNVHNVDSLAVVQENQNGAVFADGNARPPDLSGFTKPFANLAVKVGIDLTNVAFGASTTLGYAANPDNSGGLLTVSDGTHSSAITLLGQYAAADFHAWSDFHSGTLVTDPALTGAAAATFLSSPHT
;
A
#
# COMPACT_ATOMS: atom_id res chain seq x y z
N MET A 1 60.02 -15.63 -40.66
CA MET A 1 60.90 -16.37 -41.60
C MET A 1 61.14 -15.47 -42.80
N THR A 2 62.08 -15.79 -43.69
CA THR A 2 62.24 -15.05 -44.95
C THR A 2 61.38 -15.71 -46.02
N ALA A 3 60.61 -14.92 -46.77
CA ALA A 3 59.85 -15.44 -47.91
C ALA A 3 60.81 -16.02 -48.97
N THR A 4 60.45 -17.15 -49.57
CA THR A 4 61.28 -17.86 -50.55
C THR A 4 60.49 -18.10 -51.83
N LEU A 5 60.93 -17.49 -52.93
CA LEU A 5 60.34 -17.60 -54.26
C LEU A 5 60.87 -18.86 -54.98
N THR A 6 59.95 -19.67 -55.50
CA THR A 6 60.21 -20.79 -56.41
C THR A 6 59.50 -20.53 -57.74
N ILE A 7 60.16 -20.75 -58.87
CA ILE A 7 59.51 -20.68 -60.19
C ILE A 7 59.10 -22.10 -60.60
N LEU A 8 57.79 -22.34 -60.65
CA LEU A 8 57.21 -23.64 -61.00
C LEU A 8 57.27 -23.87 -62.52
N VAL A 9 56.94 -22.84 -63.29
CA VAL A 9 56.86 -22.90 -64.76
C VAL A 9 57.54 -21.69 -65.39
N ASN A 10 58.32 -21.95 -66.43
CA ASN A 10 58.75 -20.96 -67.41
C ASN A 10 58.03 -21.26 -68.73
N PHE A 11 57.20 -20.34 -69.21
CA PHE A 11 56.51 -20.51 -70.49
C PHE A 11 57.50 -20.46 -71.67
N ASN A 12 57.23 -21.20 -72.75
CA ASN A 12 58.13 -21.35 -73.90
C ASN A 12 57.49 -20.93 -75.24
N GLY A 13 56.26 -20.41 -75.22
CA GLY A 13 55.49 -20.03 -76.41
C GLY A 13 54.63 -21.18 -76.94
N ILE A 14 55.11 -22.42 -76.93
CA ILE A 14 54.35 -23.60 -77.35
C ILE A 14 53.34 -23.99 -76.25
N ASN A 15 53.78 -24.00 -74.99
CA ASN A 15 52.94 -24.30 -73.82
C ASN A 15 52.23 -23.06 -73.24
N GLY A 16 52.15 -21.96 -74.00
CA GLY A 16 51.58 -20.68 -73.61
C GLY A 16 52.59 -19.52 -73.56
N ARG A 17 52.08 -18.30 -73.41
CA ARG A 17 52.82 -17.03 -73.26
C ARG A 17 51.91 -15.91 -72.74
N SER A 18 52.43 -14.97 -71.94
CA SER A 18 51.67 -13.84 -71.38
C SER A 18 50.44 -14.33 -70.58
N PRO A 19 50.67 -14.94 -69.39
CA PRO A 19 49.62 -15.17 -68.39
C PRO A 19 49.21 -13.81 -67.79
N LEU A 20 48.36 -13.11 -68.52
CA LEU A 20 47.97 -11.71 -68.31
C LEU A 20 46.58 -11.63 -67.66
N TYR A 21 46.47 -10.87 -66.57
CA TYR A 21 45.29 -10.64 -65.71
C TYR A 21 44.65 -11.88 -65.06
N GLY A 22 44.67 -13.04 -65.72
CA GLY A 22 44.10 -14.27 -65.20
C GLY A 22 44.73 -14.72 -63.89
N ALA A 23 43.89 -14.88 -62.86
CA ALA A 23 44.23 -15.60 -61.65
C ALA A 23 44.44 -17.10 -61.94
N LEU A 24 45.19 -17.75 -61.05
CA LEU A 24 45.27 -19.21 -60.97
C LEU A 24 44.09 -19.73 -60.15
N ILE A 25 43.73 -21.00 -60.31
CA ILE A 25 42.85 -21.72 -59.36
C ILE A 25 43.41 -23.09 -59.00
N PHE A 26 42.90 -23.67 -57.92
CA PHE A 26 43.15 -25.05 -57.50
C PHE A 26 41.96 -25.97 -57.83
N ASP A 27 42.22 -27.25 -58.11
CA ASP A 27 41.22 -28.30 -57.89
C ASP A 27 41.30 -28.87 -56.46
N SER A 28 40.44 -29.84 -56.16
CA SER A 28 40.41 -30.54 -54.86
C SER A 28 41.66 -31.38 -54.56
N ASN A 29 42.52 -31.66 -55.55
CA ASN A 29 43.81 -32.33 -55.39
C ASN A 29 44.96 -31.31 -55.17
N GLY A 30 44.70 -30.01 -55.40
CA GLY A 30 45.68 -28.95 -55.37
C GLY A 30 46.47 -28.78 -56.68
N ASN A 31 46.02 -29.36 -57.80
CA ASN A 31 46.54 -29.07 -59.14
C ASN A 31 46.25 -27.60 -59.46
N LEU A 32 47.21 -26.88 -60.07
CA LEU A 32 47.05 -25.47 -60.44
C LEU A 32 46.54 -25.34 -61.89
N PHE A 33 45.54 -24.50 -62.13
CA PHE A 33 45.03 -24.20 -63.47
C PHE A 33 45.14 -22.71 -63.78
N GLY A 34 45.27 -22.36 -65.05
CA GLY A 34 45.31 -20.96 -65.49
C GLY A 34 45.23 -20.77 -67.00
N THR A 35 45.21 -19.50 -67.42
CA THR A 35 45.15 -19.06 -68.82
C THR A 35 46.48 -18.44 -69.25
N THR A 36 46.81 -18.56 -70.54
CA THR A 36 47.80 -17.68 -71.19
C THR A 36 47.15 -16.97 -72.35
N SER A 37 47.23 -15.64 -72.39
CA SER A 37 46.57 -14.84 -73.42
C SER A 37 47.16 -15.07 -74.81
N ARG A 38 48.41 -15.52 -74.89
CA ARG A 38 49.15 -15.80 -76.12
C ARG A 38 49.83 -17.16 -76.08
N GLY A 39 50.56 -17.50 -77.13
CA GLY A 39 51.20 -18.81 -77.28
C GLY A 39 50.22 -19.91 -77.69
N GLY A 40 50.64 -21.16 -77.55
CA GLY A 40 49.99 -22.28 -78.22
C GLY A 40 50.35 -22.33 -79.71
N ALA A 41 49.79 -23.30 -80.44
CA ALA A 41 50.12 -23.53 -81.85
C ALA A 41 49.79 -22.35 -82.80
N ASN A 42 48.93 -21.42 -82.38
CA ASN A 42 48.43 -20.30 -83.20
C ASN A 42 48.79 -18.91 -82.63
N ASP A 43 49.51 -18.84 -81.50
CA ASP A 43 49.68 -17.63 -80.66
C ASP A 43 48.39 -16.99 -80.07
N ASP A 44 47.25 -17.65 -80.25
CA ASP A 44 45.92 -17.22 -79.80
C ASP A 44 45.61 -17.58 -78.32
N GLY A 45 46.52 -18.25 -77.60
CA GLY A 45 46.41 -18.52 -76.18
C GLY A 45 46.23 -20.00 -75.80
N THR A 46 46.30 -20.29 -74.50
CA THR A 46 46.12 -21.64 -73.94
C THR A 46 45.35 -21.63 -72.61
N VAL A 47 44.78 -22.79 -72.26
CA VAL A 47 44.49 -23.17 -70.87
C VAL A 47 45.46 -24.26 -70.45
N PHE A 48 46.01 -24.16 -69.25
CA PHE A 48 47.01 -25.09 -68.73
C PHE A 48 46.68 -25.63 -67.33
N GLU A 49 47.30 -26.76 -67.02
CA GLU A 49 47.34 -27.44 -65.73
C GLU A 49 48.80 -27.61 -65.28
N ILE A 50 49.07 -27.47 -63.98
CA ILE A 50 50.32 -27.88 -63.34
C ILE A 50 49.94 -28.88 -62.24
N ALA A 51 50.13 -30.16 -62.52
CA ALA A 51 49.77 -31.24 -61.60
C ALA A 51 50.61 -31.18 -60.31
N LYS A 52 49.97 -31.42 -59.16
CA LYS A 52 50.59 -31.52 -57.84
C LYS A 52 50.77 -33.00 -57.47
N THR A 53 51.95 -33.35 -56.98
CA THR A 53 52.32 -34.72 -56.61
C THR A 53 52.98 -34.74 -55.22
N GLU A 54 53.23 -35.93 -54.66
CA GLU A 54 54.04 -36.07 -53.43
C GLU A 54 55.45 -35.45 -53.56
N GLY A 55 55.97 -35.33 -54.79
CA GLY A 55 57.25 -34.66 -55.10
C GLY A 55 57.15 -33.15 -55.32
N GLY A 56 55.97 -32.55 -55.13
CA GLY A 56 55.67 -31.15 -55.47
C GLY A 56 54.98 -31.00 -56.83
N TYR A 57 54.97 -29.78 -57.36
CA TYR A 57 54.37 -29.44 -58.65
C TYR A 57 55.23 -29.89 -59.84
N ALA A 58 54.57 -30.24 -60.95
CA ALA A 58 55.23 -30.58 -62.21
C ALA A 58 56.06 -29.40 -62.77
N SER A 59 57.32 -29.66 -63.16
CA SER A 59 58.24 -28.64 -63.70
C SER A 59 57.92 -28.18 -65.14
N ALA A 60 56.79 -28.62 -65.70
CA ALA A 60 56.27 -28.22 -66.99
C ALA A 60 54.74 -28.36 -66.97
N PRO A 61 53.98 -27.38 -67.50
CA PRO A 61 52.53 -27.43 -67.52
C PRO A 61 52.02 -28.37 -68.62
N THR A 62 50.89 -29.02 -68.36
CA THR A 62 50.05 -29.69 -69.37
C THR A 62 49.17 -28.64 -70.04
N THR A 63 49.24 -28.48 -71.36
CA THR A 63 48.29 -27.65 -72.10
C THR A 63 46.99 -28.44 -72.32
N LEU A 64 45.90 -28.00 -71.68
CA LEU A 64 44.57 -28.62 -71.79
C LEU A 64 43.86 -28.19 -73.09
N VAL A 65 43.91 -26.90 -73.39
CA VAL A 65 43.30 -26.29 -74.58
C VAL A 65 44.30 -25.39 -75.27
N THR A 66 44.36 -25.46 -76.60
CA THR A 66 45.00 -24.44 -77.46
C THR A 66 43.90 -23.69 -78.21
N PHE A 67 43.94 -22.36 -78.10
CA PHE A 67 42.99 -21.48 -78.76
C PHE A 67 43.35 -21.24 -80.23
N ASN A 68 42.34 -20.84 -81.01
CA ASN A 68 42.42 -20.40 -82.40
C ASN A 68 41.13 -19.67 -82.78
N LEU A 69 41.20 -18.83 -83.81
CA LEU A 69 40.08 -17.98 -84.28
C LEU A 69 38.70 -18.68 -84.50
N ASN A 70 38.62 -20.02 -84.55
CA ASN A 70 37.36 -20.77 -84.63
C ASN A 70 36.80 -21.26 -83.27
N ASN A 71 37.61 -21.34 -82.20
CA ASN A 71 37.18 -21.77 -80.85
C ASN A 71 37.41 -20.70 -79.75
N GLY A 72 37.78 -19.48 -80.14
CA GLY A 72 38.10 -18.35 -79.26
C GLY A 72 39.58 -17.98 -79.32
N ALA A 73 39.94 -16.76 -78.94
CA ALA A 73 41.33 -16.32 -78.86
C ALA A 73 41.51 -15.22 -77.81
N TYR A 74 42.71 -15.17 -77.24
CA TYR A 74 43.08 -14.26 -76.15
C TYR A 74 42.18 -14.48 -74.90
N PRO A 75 42.29 -15.65 -74.24
CA PRO A 75 41.73 -15.81 -72.89
C PRO A 75 42.48 -14.88 -71.92
N GLN A 76 41.76 -13.96 -71.27
CA GLN A 76 42.36 -12.95 -70.39
C GLN A 76 41.73 -12.89 -68.99
N SER A 77 40.60 -13.56 -68.77
CA SER A 77 40.06 -13.73 -67.42
C SER A 77 40.86 -14.77 -66.63
N GLY A 78 40.64 -14.77 -65.31
CA GLY A 78 40.85 -15.97 -64.49
C GLY A 78 39.92 -17.12 -64.91
N LEU A 79 40.11 -18.28 -64.31
CA LEU A 79 39.21 -19.42 -64.44
C LEU A 79 38.39 -19.56 -63.16
N ILE A 80 37.21 -20.15 -63.27
CA ILE A 80 36.49 -20.73 -62.13
C ILE A 80 36.14 -22.19 -62.43
N ALA A 81 35.92 -23.00 -61.41
CA ALA A 81 35.50 -24.39 -61.55
C ALA A 81 34.10 -24.61 -60.97
N ASP A 82 33.30 -25.52 -61.56
CA ASP A 82 32.11 -26.07 -60.87
C ASP A 82 32.44 -27.34 -60.08
N ALA A 83 31.46 -27.84 -59.31
CA ALA A 83 31.62 -29.03 -58.46
C ALA A 83 31.85 -30.36 -59.25
N ASN A 84 31.78 -30.36 -60.58
CA ASN A 84 32.18 -31.50 -61.42
C ASN A 84 33.65 -31.39 -61.90
N GLY A 85 34.28 -30.25 -61.64
CA GLY A 85 35.60 -29.87 -62.15
C GLY A 85 35.56 -29.19 -63.52
N ASN A 86 34.39 -28.83 -64.06
CA ASN A 86 34.33 -28.10 -65.35
C ASN A 86 34.96 -26.71 -65.19
N LEU A 87 35.84 -26.29 -66.10
CA LEU A 87 36.50 -24.98 -66.04
C LEU A 87 35.76 -23.96 -66.89
N PHE A 88 35.49 -22.78 -66.35
CA PHE A 88 34.83 -21.67 -67.05
C PHE A 88 35.77 -20.46 -67.11
N GLY A 89 35.70 -19.72 -68.21
CA GLY A 89 36.48 -18.50 -68.41
C GLY A 89 35.95 -17.65 -69.56
N ALA A 90 36.64 -16.55 -69.84
CA ALA A 90 36.28 -15.60 -70.89
C ALA A 90 37.45 -15.32 -71.84
N GLN A 91 37.10 -15.16 -73.11
CA GLN A 91 38.02 -14.81 -74.20
C GLN A 91 37.53 -13.53 -74.89
N ILE A 92 38.44 -12.72 -75.43
CA ILE A 92 38.12 -11.36 -75.90
C ILE A 92 38.06 -11.20 -77.43
N TYR A 93 38.44 -12.23 -78.20
CA TYR A 93 38.40 -12.17 -79.66
C TYR A 93 36.96 -12.13 -80.19
N ASN A 94 36.77 -11.36 -81.27
CA ASN A 94 35.49 -11.12 -81.93
C ASN A 94 34.37 -10.74 -80.92
N TYR A 95 34.60 -9.66 -80.16
CA TYR A 95 33.71 -9.13 -79.11
C TYR A 95 33.52 -10.04 -77.88
N GLY A 96 34.15 -11.20 -77.91
CA GLY A 96 34.34 -12.08 -76.77
C GLY A 96 33.18 -13.02 -76.45
N SER A 97 33.49 -13.99 -75.60
CA SER A 97 32.56 -15.03 -75.17
C SER A 97 32.99 -15.63 -73.84
N VAL A 98 32.00 -16.13 -73.08
CA VAL A 98 32.26 -17.07 -71.97
C VAL A 98 32.28 -18.48 -72.53
N PHE A 99 33.23 -19.29 -72.05
CA PHE A 99 33.46 -20.66 -72.47
C PHE A 99 33.49 -21.63 -71.27
N GLU A 100 33.27 -22.90 -71.56
CA GLU A 100 33.34 -24.06 -70.67
C GLU A 100 34.34 -25.09 -71.22
N ILE A 101 35.12 -25.72 -70.36
CA ILE A 101 35.96 -26.87 -70.66
C ILE A 101 35.49 -28.01 -69.77
N VAL A 102 34.87 -29.02 -70.37
CA VAL A 102 34.18 -30.08 -69.64
C VAL A 102 35.18 -31.07 -69.08
N HIS A 103 35.05 -31.41 -67.80
CA HIS A 103 35.78 -32.49 -67.16
C HIS A 103 34.96 -33.79 -67.23
N ASN A 104 35.48 -34.81 -67.91
CA ASN A 104 34.74 -36.04 -68.22
C ASN A 104 35.09 -37.24 -67.33
N GLY A 105 35.79 -37.02 -66.21
CA GLY A 105 36.26 -38.08 -65.31
C GLY A 105 37.47 -38.88 -65.82
N SER A 106 37.91 -38.66 -67.07
CA SER A 106 39.18 -39.16 -67.62
C SER A 106 40.12 -38.03 -68.06
N GLY A 107 39.75 -36.77 -67.82
CA GLY A 107 40.46 -35.57 -68.21
C GLY A 107 39.52 -34.48 -68.76
N TYR A 108 40.13 -33.45 -69.36
CA TYR A 108 39.45 -32.29 -69.92
C TYR A 108 39.20 -32.40 -71.42
N THR A 109 38.17 -31.70 -71.93
CA THR A 109 37.94 -31.58 -73.38
C THR A 109 39.03 -30.74 -74.05
N SER A 110 39.67 -31.27 -75.10
CA SER A 110 40.75 -30.59 -75.84
C SER A 110 40.31 -29.37 -76.67
N ALA A 111 39.03 -29.01 -76.59
CA ALA A 111 38.43 -27.82 -77.15
C ALA A 111 37.38 -27.28 -76.17
N PRO A 112 37.18 -25.95 -76.10
CA PRO A 112 36.19 -25.33 -75.25
C PRO A 112 34.81 -25.25 -75.94
N THR A 113 33.75 -25.36 -75.15
CA THR A 113 32.37 -25.07 -75.54
C THR A 113 32.11 -23.58 -75.32
N THR A 114 31.66 -22.84 -76.35
CA THR A 114 31.17 -21.47 -76.15
C THR A 114 29.79 -21.52 -75.50
N LEU A 115 29.64 -20.93 -74.30
CA LEU A 115 28.34 -20.82 -73.62
C LEU A 115 27.53 -19.63 -74.12
N THR A 116 28.18 -18.48 -74.24
CA THR A 116 27.53 -17.20 -74.61
C THR A 116 28.54 -16.32 -75.35
N ASN A 117 28.11 -15.67 -76.44
CA ASN A 117 28.93 -14.72 -77.21
C ASN A 117 28.26 -13.34 -77.19
N PHE A 118 29.05 -12.28 -76.99
CA PHE A 118 28.50 -10.94 -76.74
C PHE A 118 28.24 -10.11 -78.01
N GLY A 119 28.65 -10.57 -79.20
CA GLY A 119 28.23 -10.00 -80.48
C GLY A 119 28.79 -8.61 -80.81
N SER A 120 28.55 -8.16 -82.05
CA SER A 120 29.37 -7.15 -82.74
C SER A 120 29.36 -5.70 -82.23
N TYR A 121 28.69 -5.45 -81.10
CA TYR A 121 28.49 -4.12 -80.51
C TYR A 121 28.39 -4.15 -78.97
N SER A 122 28.63 -5.28 -78.32
CA SER A 122 28.08 -5.52 -76.96
C SER A 122 28.95 -6.33 -75.99
N GLY A 123 30.24 -6.55 -76.27
CA GLY A 123 31.12 -7.20 -75.28
C GLY A 123 32.62 -6.97 -75.42
N SER A 124 33.28 -7.21 -74.28
CA SER A 124 34.70 -7.49 -74.07
C SER A 124 34.81 -8.03 -72.62
N PRO A 125 34.53 -9.32 -72.40
CA PRO A 125 34.50 -9.92 -71.06
C PRO A 125 35.93 -10.18 -70.59
N ASN A 126 36.46 -9.26 -69.78
CA ASN A 126 37.86 -9.25 -69.35
C ASN A 126 38.02 -9.63 -67.87
N SER A 127 36.96 -9.51 -67.07
CA SER A 127 37.00 -9.82 -65.64
C SER A 127 37.05 -11.33 -65.41
N GLU A 128 37.52 -11.72 -64.24
CA GLU A 128 37.18 -13.01 -63.64
C GLU A 128 35.65 -13.14 -63.49
N LEU A 129 35.16 -14.38 -63.55
CA LEU A 129 33.75 -14.70 -63.36
C LEU A 129 33.48 -15.05 -61.89
N VAL A 130 32.27 -14.80 -61.41
CA VAL A 130 31.79 -15.30 -60.12
C VAL A 130 30.50 -16.11 -60.32
N ALA A 131 30.27 -17.16 -59.53
CA ALA A 131 29.06 -17.95 -59.58
C ALA A 131 28.09 -17.58 -58.43
N ASP A 132 26.78 -17.70 -58.64
CA ASP A 132 25.82 -17.81 -57.52
C ASP A 132 25.39 -19.25 -57.25
N ALA A 133 24.53 -19.41 -56.24
CA ALA A 133 23.96 -20.66 -55.79
C ALA A 133 23.42 -21.59 -56.87
N ASN A 134 22.70 -21.05 -57.84
CA ASN A 134 22.11 -21.84 -58.91
C ASN A 134 23.17 -22.28 -59.94
N GLY A 135 24.43 -21.85 -59.75
CA GLY A 135 25.53 -21.96 -60.70
C GLY A 135 25.45 -20.93 -61.82
N ASN A 136 24.61 -19.89 -61.70
CA ASN A 136 24.55 -18.77 -62.65
C ASN A 136 25.92 -18.07 -62.68
N LEU A 137 26.44 -17.72 -63.86
CA LEU A 137 27.74 -17.06 -63.99
C LEU A 137 27.59 -15.56 -64.19
N PHE A 138 28.28 -14.76 -63.38
CA PHE A 138 28.28 -13.31 -63.44
C PHE A 138 29.67 -12.80 -63.82
N GLY A 139 29.70 -11.66 -64.49
CA GLY A 139 30.95 -11.00 -64.87
C GLY A 139 30.68 -9.62 -65.46
N THR A 140 31.75 -8.96 -65.91
CA THR A 140 31.67 -7.63 -66.51
C THR A 140 32.14 -7.63 -67.96
N THR A 141 31.62 -6.70 -68.75
CA THR A 141 32.20 -6.35 -70.06
C THR A 141 32.78 -4.95 -70.02
N SER A 142 34.00 -4.74 -70.51
CA SER A 142 34.58 -3.39 -70.54
C SER A 142 33.94 -2.48 -71.60
N ASN A 143 33.28 -3.09 -72.60
CA ASN A 143 32.61 -2.44 -73.71
C ASN A 143 31.24 -3.10 -73.89
N GLY A 144 30.17 -2.31 -73.96
CA GLY A 144 28.81 -2.81 -74.17
C GLY A 144 27.71 -1.89 -73.64
N GLY A 145 26.48 -2.08 -74.15
CA GLY A 145 25.29 -1.30 -73.79
C GLY A 145 24.44 -0.92 -75.02
N PRO A 146 23.23 -0.33 -74.84
CA PRO A 146 22.23 -0.13 -75.90
C PRO A 146 22.65 0.74 -77.10
N THR A 147 23.79 1.43 -77.04
CA THR A 147 24.27 2.37 -78.07
C THR A 147 25.46 1.84 -78.90
N GLY A 148 25.91 0.61 -78.65
CA GLY A 148 26.87 -0.12 -79.49
C GLY A 148 28.35 0.31 -79.42
N TYR A 149 28.64 1.41 -78.74
CA TYR A 149 29.98 1.81 -78.27
C TYR A 149 29.97 1.97 -76.73
N GLY A 150 29.13 1.18 -76.05
CA GLY A 150 28.70 1.45 -74.69
C GLY A 150 29.79 1.23 -73.62
N TYR A 151 29.55 1.82 -72.45
CA TYR A 151 30.53 1.98 -71.37
C TYR A 151 30.81 0.72 -70.55
N GLY A 152 30.25 -0.41 -70.95
CA GLY A 152 30.37 -1.70 -70.29
C GLY A 152 29.10 -2.13 -69.55
N THR A 153 29.04 -3.40 -69.17
CA THR A 153 27.89 -3.99 -68.48
C THR A 153 28.32 -4.90 -67.33
N VAL A 154 27.40 -5.16 -66.40
CA VAL A 154 27.39 -6.39 -65.60
C VAL A 154 26.38 -7.35 -66.22
N PHE A 155 26.76 -8.61 -66.37
CA PHE A 155 25.92 -9.64 -66.97
C PHE A 155 25.74 -10.86 -66.05
N GLU A 156 24.72 -11.65 -66.36
CA GLU A 156 24.38 -12.95 -65.78
C GLU A 156 24.18 -13.97 -66.93
N ILE A 157 24.72 -15.17 -66.78
CA ILE A 157 24.45 -16.33 -67.65
C ILE A 157 23.73 -17.36 -66.77
N VAL A 158 22.41 -17.44 -66.92
CA VAL A 158 21.56 -18.30 -66.11
C VAL A 158 21.89 -19.79 -66.37
N LYS A 159 22.05 -20.58 -65.31
CA LYS A 159 22.15 -22.04 -65.36
C LYS A 159 20.75 -22.64 -65.22
N THR A 160 20.43 -23.60 -66.06
CA THR A 160 19.13 -24.29 -66.07
C THR A 160 19.35 -25.80 -66.02
N GLY A 161 18.28 -26.58 -65.78
CA GLY A 161 18.33 -28.05 -65.91
C GLY A 161 18.66 -28.55 -67.32
N SER A 162 18.67 -27.66 -68.33
CA SER A 162 19.11 -27.91 -69.71
C SER A 162 20.52 -27.36 -70.03
N GLY A 163 21.26 -26.87 -69.03
CA GLY A 163 22.55 -26.21 -69.20
C GLY A 163 22.47 -24.68 -69.14
N TYR A 164 23.53 -24.01 -69.60
CA TYR A 164 23.65 -22.55 -69.55
C TYR A 164 22.87 -21.82 -70.65
N ALA A 165 22.43 -20.59 -70.36
CA ALA A 165 21.76 -19.72 -71.31
C ALA A 165 22.68 -19.28 -72.47
N SER A 166 22.22 -19.47 -73.70
CA SER A 166 22.96 -19.13 -74.93
C SER A 166 23.02 -17.63 -75.25
N ALA A 167 22.39 -16.80 -74.41
CA ALA A 167 22.52 -15.34 -74.42
C ALA A 167 22.55 -14.84 -72.96
N PRO A 168 23.37 -13.82 -72.64
CA PRO A 168 23.47 -13.27 -71.29
C PRO A 168 22.34 -12.28 -70.98
N THR A 169 21.89 -12.28 -69.73
CA THR A 169 21.06 -11.20 -69.15
C THR A 169 21.98 -10.03 -68.79
N THR A 170 21.72 -8.83 -69.32
CA THR A 170 22.38 -7.61 -68.82
C THR A 170 21.68 -7.16 -67.54
N LEU A 171 22.37 -7.22 -66.40
CA LEU A 171 21.85 -6.71 -65.12
C LEU A 171 21.96 -5.19 -65.02
N VAL A 172 23.13 -4.66 -65.38
CA VAL A 172 23.46 -3.24 -65.33
C VAL A 172 24.17 -2.83 -66.61
N THR A 173 23.81 -1.66 -67.16
CA THR A 173 24.62 -0.94 -68.15
C THR A 173 25.25 0.28 -67.48
N PHE A 174 26.56 0.44 -67.67
CA PHE A 174 27.29 1.61 -67.18
C PHE A 174 27.12 2.82 -68.11
N ASN A 175 27.36 4.00 -67.55
CA ASN A 175 27.47 5.26 -68.27
C ASN A 175 28.34 6.23 -67.47
N PHE A 176 28.89 7.25 -68.15
CA PHE A 176 29.84 8.20 -67.55
C PHE A 176 29.54 8.71 -66.13
N SER A 177 28.28 8.82 -65.68
CA SER A 177 27.96 9.26 -64.31
C SER A 177 28.04 8.18 -63.23
N ASN A 178 27.92 6.89 -63.57
CA ASN A 178 27.99 5.77 -62.61
C ASN A 178 29.21 4.84 -62.82
N GLY A 179 29.86 4.91 -63.99
CA GLY A 179 31.13 4.24 -64.27
C GLY A 179 31.42 4.04 -65.76
N TYR A 180 32.64 3.66 -66.10
CA TYR A 180 33.08 3.29 -67.44
C TYR A 180 34.24 2.28 -67.34
N LYS A 181 34.19 1.23 -68.18
CA LYS A 181 35.09 0.07 -68.18
C LYS A 181 35.14 -0.64 -66.82
N PRO A 182 34.11 -1.43 -66.48
CA PRO A 182 34.21 -2.38 -65.38
C PRO A 182 35.23 -3.47 -65.74
N LEU A 183 36.46 -3.37 -65.23
CA LEU A 183 37.55 -4.31 -65.52
C LEU A 183 37.91 -5.22 -64.33
N GLY A 184 37.67 -4.78 -63.11
CA GLY A 184 37.87 -5.62 -61.93
C GLY A 184 36.85 -6.76 -61.83
N GLY A 185 37.26 -7.85 -61.18
CA GLY A 185 36.36 -8.95 -60.83
C GLY A 185 35.23 -8.50 -59.89
N LEU A 186 34.08 -9.17 -60.02
CA LEU A 186 32.97 -9.01 -59.09
C LEU A 186 33.20 -9.83 -57.83
N ILE A 187 32.78 -9.32 -56.68
CA ILE A 187 32.58 -10.12 -55.46
C ILE A 187 31.13 -10.10 -55.03
N VAL A 188 30.74 -11.06 -54.19
CA VAL A 188 29.37 -11.22 -53.68
C VAL A 188 29.37 -11.20 -52.16
N ASP A 189 28.38 -10.56 -51.52
CA ASP A 189 28.18 -10.65 -50.06
C ASP A 189 27.21 -11.78 -49.68
N ALA A 190 27.08 -12.04 -48.37
CA ALA A 190 26.18 -13.07 -47.83
C ALA A 190 24.67 -12.86 -48.13
N ASN A 191 24.26 -11.71 -48.67
CA ASN A 191 22.90 -11.45 -49.14
C ASN A 191 22.76 -11.66 -50.66
N GLY A 192 23.85 -11.97 -51.36
CA GLY A 192 23.93 -12.09 -52.80
C GLY A 192 24.16 -10.78 -53.56
N ASN A 193 24.42 -9.66 -52.85
CA ASN A 193 24.70 -8.36 -53.49
C ASN A 193 26.03 -8.43 -54.24
N LEU A 194 26.10 -7.92 -55.47
CA LEU A 194 27.33 -7.90 -56.28
C LEU A 194 28.06 -6.56 -56.12
N PHE A 195 29.38 -6.60 -55.92
CA PHE A 195 30.24 -5.41 -55.82
C PHE A 195 31.35 -5.45 -56.87
N GLY A 196 31.79 -4.29 -57.33
CA GLY A 196 32.88 -4.19 -58.30
C GLY A 196 33.42 -2.78 -58.50
N THR A 197 34.33 -2.66 -59.47
CA THR A 197 35.06 -1.43 -59.81
C THR A 197 34.88 -1.06 -61.28
N THR A 198 34.92 0.23 -61.61
CA THR A 198 35.08 0.72 -63.00
C THR A 198 36.28 1.63 -63.09
N THR A 199 37.14 1.48 -64.10
CA THR A 199 38.43 2.20 -64.13
C THR A 199 38.29 3.68 -64.45
N ASP A 200 37.22 4.08 -65.12
CA ASP A 200 36.97 5.46 -65.56
C ASP A 200 35.55 5.91 -65.16
N GLY A 201 35.27 7.21 -65.24
CA GLY A 201 33.94 7.78 -65.06
C GLY A 201 33.54 8.00 -63.59
N GLY A 202 32.24 8.18 -63.36
CA GLY A 202 31.67 8.58 -62.07
C GLY A 202 31.34 10.08 -62.01
N ALA A 203 31.25 10.62 -60.80
CA ALA A 203 31.04 12.04 -60.56
C ALA A 203 32.11 12.88 -61.28
N ASN A 204 31.70 14.00 -61.89
CA ASN A 204 32.56 14.89 -62.68
C ASN A 204 33.33 14.24 -63.85
N TYR A 205 32.90 13.06 -64.35
CA TYR A 205 33.65 12.27 -65.34
C TYR A 205 35.03 11.83 -64.78
N GLY A 206 34.99 11.29 -63.55
CA GLY A 206 36.12 10.98 -62.67
C GLY A 206 37.03 9.81 -63.07
N GLY A 207 37.86 9.42 -62.11
CA GLY A 207 38.84 8.32 -62.18
C GLY A 207 38.28 6.96 -61.79
N GLY A 208 37.01 6.70 -62.07
CA GLY A 208 36.37 5.43 -61.77
C GLY A 208 35.45 5.43 -60.54
N THR A 209 34.75 4.32 -60.35
CA THR A 209 33.83 4.10 -59.23
C THR A 209 34.05 2.75 -58.55
N VAL A 210 33.61 2.68 -57.28
CA VAL A 210 33.26 1.42 -56.61
C VAL A 210 31.74 1.36 -56.55
N PHE A 211 31.15 0.22 -56.89
CA PHE A 211 29.70 0.08 -56.99
C PHE A 211 29.15 -1.18 -56.30
N GLU A 212 27.85 -1.13 -56.00
CA GLU A 212 27.02 -2.22 -55.48
C GLU A 212 25.81 -2.43 -56.40
N ILE A 213 25.41 -3.69 -56.60
CA ILE A 213 24.16 -4.09 -57.26
C ILE A 213 23.42 -4.99 -56.27
N ALA A 214 22.44 -4.41 -55.58
CA ALA A 214 21.68 -5.11 -54.56
C ALA A 214 20.87 -6.28 -55.14
N LYS A 215 20.82 -7.42 -54.43
CA LYS A 215 19.94 -8.56 -54.70
C LYS A 215 18.72 -8.47 -53.80
N SER A 216 17.56 -8.84 -54.34
CA SER A 216 16.26 -8.79 -53.66
C SER A 216 15.44 -10.03 -54.00
N GLY A 217 14.32 -10.25 -53.30
CA GLY A 217 13.34 -11.27 -53.68
C GLY A 217 12.71 -11.05 -55.07
N SER A 218 12.89 -9.87 -55.67
CA SER A 218 12.52 -9.52 -57.05
C SER A 218 13.69 -9.59 -58.04
N GLY A 219 14.86 -10.11 -57.65
CA GLY A 219 16.08 -10.16 -58.46
C GLY A 219 17.06 -9.01 -58.18
N TYR A 220 18.00 -8.79 -59.10
CA TYR A 220 19.03 -7.76 -59.00
C TYR A 220 18.51 -6.36 -59.36
N ALA A 221 19.09 -5.32 -58.76
CA ALA A 221 18.82 -3.93 -59.09
C ALA A 221 19.24 -3.59 -60.54
N SER A 222 18.36 -2.96 -61.30
CA SER A 222 18.60 -2.57 -62.71
C SER A 222 19.51 -1.35 -62.90
N ALA A 223 20.05 -0.82 -61.81
CA ALA A 223 21.02 0.28 -61.77
C ALA A 223 21.98 0.08 -60.59
N PRO A 224 23.28 0.40 -60.73
CA PRO A 224 24.24 0.24 -59.67
C PRO A 224 24.19 1.42 -58.69
N THR A 225 24.35 1.14 -57.39
CA THR A 225 24.64 2.14 -56.37
C THR A 225 26.12 2.46 -56.43
N THR A 226 26.50 3.69 -56.80
CA THR A 226 27.89 4.17 -56.67
C THR A 226 28.20 4.40 -55.19
N LEU A 227 29.10 3.60 -54.62
CA LEU A 227 29.58 3.73 -53.24
C LEU A 227 30.66 4.81 -53.12
N VAL A 228 31.61 4.81 -54.05
CA VAL A 228 32.74 5.76 -54.13
C VAL A 228 32.92 6.19 -55.58
N SER A 229 33.32 7.46 -55.79
CA SER A 229 33.76 7.99 -57.08
C SER A 229 35.09 8.71 -56.94
N PHE A 230 36.12 8.20 -57.60
CA PHE A 230 37.46 8.80 -57.62
C PHE A 230 37.51 10.01 -58.57
N GLN A 231 38.48 10.91 -58.39
CA GLN A 231 38.55 12.16 -59.17
C GLN A 231 39.60 12.07 -60.30
N ASN A 232 39.47 12.94 -61.31
CA ASN A 232 40.31 12.96 -62.51
C ASN A 232 41.51 13.94 -62.37
N ASP A 233 42.10 13.97 -61.18
CA ASP A 233 43.29 14.75 -60.79
C ASP A 233 44.54 13.87 -60.61
N GLY A 234 44.40 12.57 -60.90
CA GLY A 234 45.35 11.50 -60.63
C GLY A 234 44.83 10.50 -59.58
N SER A 235 43.85 10.87 -58.74
CA SER A 235 43.45 10.09 -57.55
C SER A 235 42.62 8.82 -57.79
N GLY A 236 42.61 8.25 -59.00
CA GLY A 236 41.97 6.94 -59.20
C GLY A 236 42.02 6.37 -60.60
N TYR A 237 42.25 5.06 -60.63
CA TYR A 237 41.94 4.12 -61.71
C TYR A 237 41.81 2.73 -61.05
N PRO A 238 40.65 2.37 -60.46
CA PRO A 238 40.50 1.13 -59.71
C PRO A 238 40.40 -0.07 -60.65
N HIS A 239 41.53 -0.74 -60.89
CA HIS A 239 41.67 -1.84 -61.84
C HIS A 239 41.43 -3.22 -61.24
N GLY A 240 41.88 -3.44 -59.99
CA GLY A 240 41.68 -4.73 -59.32
C GLY A 240 40.22 -4.99 -59.00
N GLY A 241 39.89 -6.27 -58.84
CA GLY A 241 38.68 -6.67 -58.12
C GLY A 241 38.78 -6.30 -56.65
N LEU A 242 37.64 -6.16 -56.00
CA LEU A 242 37.55 -5.91 -54.57
C LEU A 242 37.82 -7.20 -53.77
N ILE A 243 38.12 -7.05 -52.48
CA ILE A 243 37.86 -8.11 -51.49
C ILE A 243 37.10 -7.52 -50.29
N MET A 244 36.54 -8.38 -49.45
CA MET A 244 35.74 -8.00 -48.28
C MET A 244 36.30 -8.66 -47.00
N ASP A 245 36.32 -7.97 -45.87
CA ASP A 245 36.60 -8.59 -44.56
C ASP A 245 35.32 -9.12 -43.86
N ALA A 246 35.49 -9.82 -42.74
CA ALA A 246 34.38 -10.39 -41.97
C ALA A 246 33.42 -9.34 -41.35
N ASN A 247 33.77 -8.04 -41.35
CA ASN A 247 32.87 -6.95 -40.95
C ASN A 247 32.13 -6.35 -42.17
N GLY A 248 32.48 -6.79 -43.37
CA GLY A 248 31.97 -6.27 -44.63
C GLY A 248 32.75 -5.07 -45.19
N ASN A 249 33.90 -4.69 -44.63
CA ASN A 249 34.71 -3.61 -45.18
C ASN A 249 35.27 -4.02 -46.55
N LEU A 250 35.19 -3.13 -47.54
CA LEU A 250 35.71 -3.38 -48.89
C LEU A 250 37.15 -2.90 -49.03
N PHE A 251 38.01 -3.67 -49.67
CA PHE A 251 39.39 -3.32 -49.97
C PHE A 251 39.65 -3.42 -51.47
N GLY A 252 40.52 -2.55 -51.99
CA GLY A 252 40.85 -2.53 -53.41
C GLY A 252 42.15 -1.80 -53.72
N THR A 253 42.49 -1.80 -55.01
CA THR A 253 43.71 -1.22 -55.58
C THR A 253 43.38 -0.15 -56.61
N THR A 254 44.27 0.82 -56.79
CA THR A 254 44.24 1.76 -57.92
C THR A 254 45.61 1.84 -58.57
N THR A 255 45.70 2.12 -59.86
CA THR A 255 46.99 2.11 -60.59
C THR A 255 47.67 3.47 -60.72
N GLY A 256 46.98 4.59 -60.47
CA GLY A 256 47.51 5.95 -60.68
C GLY A 256 47.44 6.91 -59.48
N ASP A 257 46.81 6.53 -58.37
CA ASP A 257 46.59 7.38 -57.18
C ASP A 257 47.86 7.54 -56.30
N GLY A 258 47.72 8.24 -55.18
CA GLY A 258 48.68 8.31 -54.08
C GLY A 258 49.67 9.45 -54.23
N THR A 259 50.48 9.66 -53.18
CA THR A 259 51.41 10.81 -53.07
C THR A 259 52.49 10.89 -54.17
N HIS A 260 52.58 9.90 -55.04
CA HIS A 260 53.58 9.79 -56.11
C HIS A 260 52.97 9.45 -57.49
N GLY A 261 51.65 9.24 -57.60
CA GLY A 261 51.01 8.87 -58.87
C GLY A 261 51.28 7.43 -59.35
N TYR A 262 51.57 6.51 -58.43
CA TYR A 262 51.92 5.10 -58.73
C TYR A 262 50.91 4.08 -58.20
N GLY A 263 49.76 4.54 -57.70
CA GLY A 263 48.69 3.69 -57.18
C GLY A 263 48.60 3.61 -55.66
N THR A 264 47.47 3.12 -55.18
CA THR A 264 47.16 2.94 -53.75
C THR A 264 46.55 1.58 -53.45
N VAL A 265 46.63 1.17 -52.19
CA VAL A 265 45.67 0.25 -51.57
C VAL A 265 44.71 1.08 -50.71
N PHE A 266 43.42 0.80 -50.78
CA PHE A 266 42.38 1.52 -50.03
C PHE A 266 41.42 0.60 -49.27
N GLU A 267 40.77 1.17 -48.26
CA GLU A 267 39.67 0.59 -47.46
C GLU A 267 38.42 1.47 -47.58
N ILE A 268 37.26 0.86 -47.75
CA ILE A 268 35.94 1.49 -47.64
C ILE A 268 35.22 0.80 -46.48
N ALA A 269 35.17 1.49 -45.34
CA ALA A 269 34.55 0.97 -44.13
C ALA A 269 33.04 0.77 -44.30
N LYS A 270 32.52 -0.36 -43.82
CA LYS A 270 31.08 -0.63 -43.72
C LYS A 270 30.60 -0.28 -42.31
N THR A 271 29.50 0.47 -42.23
CA THR A 271 28.93 0.98 -40.98
C THR A 271 27.44 0.66 -40.90
N GLY A 272 26.82 0.86 -39.73
CA GLY A 272 25.36 0.78 -39.59
C GLY A 272 24.57 1.79 -40.45
N SER A 273 25.25 2.79 -41.02
CA SER A 273 24.72 3.76 -42.00
C SER A 273 25.07 3.43 -43.46
N GLY A 274 25.66 2.25 -43.73
CA GLY A 274 26.15 1.85 -45.06
C GLY A 274 27.67 2.03 -45.22
N TYR A 275 28.15 2.00 -46.46
CA TYR A 275 29.55 2.17 -46.81
C TYR A 275 30.00 3.65 -46.77
N ALA A 276 31.27 3.89 -46.43
CA ALA A 276 31.86 5.22 -46.47
C ALA A 276 31.96 5.77 -47.91
N SER A 277 31.49 7.00 -48.15
CA SER A 277 31.56 7.67 -49.46
C SER A 277 32.96 8.15 -49.86
N THR A 278 33.96 7.98 -48.97
CA THR A 278 35.33 8.40 -49.16
C THR A 278 36.24 7.25 -48.71
N PRO A 279 37.09 6.70 -49.59
CA PRO A 279 37.98 5.60 -49.23
C PRO A 279 39.15 6.10 -48.36
N THR A 280 39.61 5.25 -47.46
CA THR A 280 40.82 5.47 -46.65
C THR A 280 42.01 4.85 -47.38
N THR A 281 42.97 5.66 -47.82
CA THR A 281 44.25 5.17 -48.37
C THR A 281 45.05 4.46 -47.27
N LEU A 282 45.28 3.16 -47.43
CA LEU A 282 46.12 2.36 -46.53
C LEU A 282 47.61 2.49 -46.88
N VAL A 283 47.92 2.42 -48.18
CA VAL A 283 49.29 2.51 -48.72
C VAL A 283 49.29 3.37 -49.98
N SER A 284 50.29 4.23 -50.13
CA SER A 284 50.69 4.84 -51.42
C SER A 284 51.96 4.19 -51.94
N PHE A 285 51.94 3.81 -53.22
CA PHE A 285 53.07 3.19 -53.90
C PHE A 285 54.10 4.22 -54.42
N GLY A 286 55.25 3.73 -54.86
CA GLY A 286 56.40 4.52 -55.27
C GLY A 286 57.53 3.64 -55.79
N SER A 287 58.39 4.17 -56.65
CA SER A 287 59.35 3.40 -57.46
C SER A 287 60.16 2.34 -56.70
N SER A 288 60.49 2.55 -55.41
CA SER A 288 61.23 1.61 -54.56
C SER A 288 60.41 0.54 -53.84
N ASN A 289 59.09 0.70 -53.65
CA ASN A 289 58.23 -0.26 -52.94
C ASN A 289 57.18 -0.95 -53.84
N GLY A 290 57.06 -0.53 -55.10
CA GLY A 290 56.15 -1.07 -56.11
C GLY A 290 55.41 0.05 -56.84
N ALA A 291 54.83 -0.25 -57.99
CA ALA A 291 54.02 0.69 -58.76
C ALA A 291 52.98 -0.06 -59.60
N GLN A 292 51.80 0.55 -59.75
CA GLN A 292 50.67 0.04 -60.52
C GLN A 292 50.18 -1.35 -60.02
N PRO A 293 49.50 -1.42 -58.85
CA PRO A 293 48.82 -2.63 -58.40
C PRO A 293 47.57 -2.89 -59.27
N PHE A 294 47.71 -3.74 -60.29
CA PHE A 294 46.62 -4.13 -61.19
C PHE A 294 45.79 -5.32 -60.66
N GLY A 295 46.42 -6.28 -59.97
CA GLY A 295 45.75 -7.46 -59.44
C GLY A 295 44.82 -7.15 -58.27
N SER A 296 43.91 -8.07 -57.99
CA SER A 296 43.13 -8.07 -56.74
C SER A 296 44.04 -8.40 -55.54
N LEU A 297 43.62 -7.96 -54.36
CA LEU A 297 44.25 -8.35 -53.10
C LEU A 297 43.80 -9.75 -52.68
N ILE A 298 44.53 -10.37 -51.76
CA ILE A 298 44.02 -11.45 -50.88
C ILE A 298 44.24 -11.07 -49.42
N ILE A 299 43.41 -11.62 -48.52
CA ILE A 299 43.43 -11.35 -47.08
C ILE A 299 43.68 -12.64 -46.28
N ASP A 300 44.51 -12.56 -45.25
CA ASP A 300 44.82 -13.69 -44.36
C ASP A 300 43.94 -13.71 -43.09
N ALA A 301 43.99 -14.79 -42.31
CA ALA A 301 43.18 -14.98 -41.09
C ALA A 301 43.40 -13.91 -40.00
N ASN A 302 44.50 -13.16 -40.04
CA ASN A 302 44.77 -12.04 -39.13
C ASN A 302 44.38 -10.69 -39.76
N GLY A 303 43.74 -10.72 -40.92
CA GLY A 303 43.36 -9.55 -41.70
C GLY A 303 44.51 -8.89 -42.47
N ASN A 304 45.69 -9.52 -42.61
CA ASN A 304 46.76 -8.92 -43.40
C ASN A 304 46.43 -8.98 -44.90
N LEU A 305 46.70 -7.91 -45.63
CA LEU A 305 46.46 -7.82 -47.09
C LEU A 305 47.74 -8.19 -47.85
N PHE A 306 47.61 -8.88 -48.98
CA PHE A 306 48.71 -9.23 -49.89
C PHE A 306 48.30 -8.91 -51.32
N GLY A 307 49.27 -8.61 -52.19
CA GLY A 307 49.01 -8.31 -53.60
C GLY A 307 50.27 -8.16 -54.44
N THR A 308 50.08 -7.74 -55.68
CA THR A 308 51.09 -7.59 -56.73
C THR A 308 51.18 -6.14 -57.21
N THR A 309 52.36 -5.70 -57.67
CA THR A 309 52.53 -4.45 -58.43
C THR A 309 53.22 -4.75 -59.75
N SER A 310 52.69 -4.30 -60.89
CA SER A 310 53.22 -4.70 -62.21
C SER A 310 54.53 -3.97 -62.59
N ALA A 311 54.88 -2.90 -61.87
CA ALA A 311 56.11 -2.14 -62.05
C ALA A 311 56.74 -1.77 -60.70
N GLY A 312 57.89 -1.09 -60.74
CA GLY A 312 58.61 -0.65 -59.54
C GLY A 312 59.33 -1.78 -58.80
N GLY A 313 59.69 -1.52 -57.55
CA GLY A 313 60.63 -2.37 -56.81
C GLY A 313 62.09 -2.03 -57.12
N ALA A 314 63.02 -2.68 -56.43
CA ALA A 314 64.45 -2.45 -56.54
C ALA A 314 64.99 -2.70 -57.97
N ASN A 315 64.37 -3.60 -58.72
CA ASN A 315 64.72 -3.92 -60.10
C ASN A 315 63.75 -3.34 -61.14
N GLY A 316 62.63 -2.73 -60.72
CA GLY A 316 61.66 -2.05 -61.60
C GLY A 316 60.61 -2.95 -62.30
N TYR A 317 60.72 -4.28 -62.21
CA TYR A 317 59.83 -5.23 -62.90
C TYR A 317 58.59 -5.66 -62.09
N GLY A 318 58.34 -5.05 -60.93
CA GLY A 318 57.21 -5.37 -60.06
C GLY A 318 57.59 -6.03 -58.74
N THR A 319 56.60 -6.16 -57.85
CA THR A 319 56.77 -6.80 -56.54
C THR A 319 55.59 -7.70 -56.16
N VAL A 320 55.80 -8.58 -55.18
CA VAL A 320 54.74 -9.11 -54.32
C VAL A 320 54.90 -8.46 -52.94
N PHE A 321 53.80 -7.99 -52.35
CA PHE A 321 53.82 -7.26 -51.08
C PHE A 321 52.86 -7.84 -50.02
N LYS A 322 53.15 -7.53 -48.76
CA LYS A 322 52.27 -7.71 -47.59
C LYS A 322 52.04 -6.37 -46.89
N ILE A 323 50.79 -6.05 -46.56
CA ILE A 323 50.39 -4.98 -45.64
C ILE A 323 49.94 -5.65 -44.34
N ALA A 324 50.66 -5.38 -43.24
CA ALA A 324 50.31 -5.93 -41.95
C ALA A 324 49.07 -5.22 -41.37
N LYS A 325 48.12 -5.98 -40.81
CA LYS A 325 47.07 -5.44 -39.93
C LYS A 325 47.54 -5.56 -38.48
N THR A 326 47.24 -4.53 -37.69
CA THR A 326 47.63 -4.39 -36.29
C THR A 326 46.47 -3.83 -35.48
N ASP A 327 46.56 -3.87 -34.15
CA ASP A 327 45.58 -3.23 -33.25
C ASP A 327 45.41 -1.71 -33.53
N SER A 328 46.45 -1.08 -34.09
CA SER A 328 46.47 0.32 -34.54
C SER A 328 46.01 0.54 -35.99
N GLY A 329 45.46 -0.48 -36.65
CA GLY A 329 45.06 -0.44 -38.06
C GLY A 329 46.12 -1.04 -39.00
N TYR A 330 46.07 -0.68 -40.28
CA TYR A 330 47.00 -1.18 -41.30
C TYR A 330 48.34 -0.44 -41.32
N ALA A 331 49.42 -1.15 -41.63
CA ALA A 331 50.74 -0.56 -41.81
C ALA A 331 50.81 0.30 -43.08
N SER A 332 51.17 1.58 -42.93
CA SER A 332 51.25 2.56 -44.03
C SER A 332 52.42 2.35 -45.01
N THR A 333 53.31 1.41 -44.72
CA THR A 333 54.41 0.99 -45.59
C THR A 333 54.29 -0.52 -45.86
N PRO A 334 54.18 -0.95 -47.13
CA PRO A 334 54.12 -2.36 -47.46
C PRO A 334 55.47 -3.05 -47.26
N THR A 335 55.44 -4.33 -46.88
CA THR A 335 56.60 -5.22 -46.85
C THR A 335 56.74 -5.95 -48.18
N THR A 336 57.79 -5.68 -48.94
CA THR A 336 58.14 -6.45 -50.14
C THR A 336 58.49 -7.89 -49.76
N LEU A 337 57.73 -8.86 -50.25
CA LEU A 337 58.01 -10.30 -50.11
C LEU A 337 58.88 -10.81 -51.27
N VAL A 338 58.67 -10.27 -52.47
CA VAL A 338 59.41 -10.60 -53.70
C VAL A 338 59.64 -9.34 -54.52
N ASP A 339 60.84 -9.19 -55.06
CA ASP A 339 61.20 -8.19 -56.07
C ASP A 339 61.50 -8.91 -57.39
N PHE A 340 60.86 -8.50 -58.48
CA PHE A 340 60.89 -9.22 -59.75
C PHE A 340 62.02 -8.77 -60.68
N THR A 341 62.49 -9.68 -61.53
CA THR A 341 63.63 -9.49 -62.44
C THR A 341 63.39 -10.22 -63.76
N SER A 342 64.07 -9.79 -64.82
CA SER A 342 63.95 -10.45 -66.14
C SER A 342 64.21 -11.97 -66.13
N SER A 343 64.93 -12.53 -65.16
CA SER A 343 65.22 -13.97 -65.06
C SER A 343 64.23 -14.78 -64.21
N ASN A 344 63.57 -14.21 -63.20
CA ASN A 344 62.59 -14.90 -62.35
C ASN A 344 61.14 -14.54 -62.67
N GLY A 345 60.89 -13.54 -63.52
CA GLY A 345 59.55 -13.13 -63.95
C GLY A 345 59.40 -11.61 -63.88
N ALA A 346 58.59 -11.02 -64.74
CA ALA A 346 58.39 -9.59 -64.84
C ALA A 346 56.92 -9.23 -65.11
N GLN A 347 56.46 -8.13 -64.51
CA GLN A 347 55.10 -7.62 -64.59
C GLN A 347 54.04 -8.62 -64.09
N PRO A 348 53.93 -8.82 -62.76
CA PRO A 348 52.84 -9.56 -62.15
C PRO A 348 51.53 -8.73 -62.23
N PHE A 349 50.77 -8.93 -63.30
CA PHE A 349 49.45 -8.30 -63.48
C PHE A 349 48.30 -9.07 -62.81
N GLY A 350 48.48 -10.38 -62.57
CA GLY A 350 47.46 -11.23 -61.97
C GLY A 350 47.35 -11.07 -60.45
N SER A 351 46.21 -11.52 -59.92
CA SER A 351 45.95 -11.72 -58.50
C SER A 351 46.79 -12.88 -57.93
N LEU A 352 46.94 -12.92 -56.61
CA LEU A 352 47.53 -14.06 -55.89
C LEU A 352 46.44 -15.07 -55.49
N ILE A 353 46.83 -16.33 -55.29
CA ILE A 353 46.04 -17.31 -54.50
C ILE A 353 46.92 -17.94 -53.42
N ALA A 354 46.30 -18.62 -52.44
CA ALA A 354 46.99 -19.31 -51.36
C ALA A 354 46.59 -20.79 -51.28
N ASP A 355 47.53 -21.70 -51.02
CA ASP A 355 47.19 -23.09 -50.67
C ASP A 355 46.88 -23.26 -49.18
N GLY A 356 46.37 -24.44 -48.79
CA GLY A 356 46.04 -24.77 -47.40
C GLY A 356 47.21 -24.74 -46.40
N ASN A 357 48.45 -24.51 -46.86
CA ASN A 357 49.64 -24.31 -46.01
C ASN A 357 50.04 -22.82 -45.88
N GLY A 358 49.36 -21.91 -46.59
CA GLY A 358 49.71 -20.49 -46.67
C GLY A 358 50.82 -20.16 -47.68
N ASN A 359 51.18 -21.08 -48.58
CA ASN A 359 52.06 -20.76 -49.71
C ASN A 359 51.29 -19.91 -50.71
N LEU A 360 51.90 -18.85 -51.24
CA LEU A 360 51.25 -17.95 -52.20
C LEU A 360 51.67 -18.27 -53.64
N PHE A 361 50.72 -18.23 -54.58
CA PHE A 361 50.94 -18.53 -55.99
C PHE A 361 50.47 -17.39 -56.87
N GLY A 362 51.09 -17.23 -58.03
CA GLY A 362 50.74 -16.19 -58.99
C GLY A 362 51.52 -16.31 -60.30
N THR A 363 51.33 -15.33 -61.17
CA THR A 363 51.87 -15.30 -62.53
C THR A 363 52.64 -14.01 -62.82
N THR A 364 53.56 -14.06 -63.80
CA THR A 364 54.19 -12.86 -64.38
C THR A 364 54.01 -12.87 -65.88
N GLU A 365 53.65 -11.74 -66.49
CA GLU A 365 53.37 -11.70 -67.93
C GLU A 365 54.63 -11.95 -68.79
N TYR A 366 55.76 -11.38 -68.37
CA TYR A 366 57.05 -11.45 -69.06
C TYR A 366 58.13 -12.04 -68.14
N GLY A 367 59.39 -12.00 -68.59
CA GLY A 367 60.52 -12.59 -67.88
C GLY A 367 60.50 -14.11 -67.88
N GLY A 368 61.33 -14.70 -67.02
CA GLY A 368 61.65 -16.11 -67.05
C GLY A 368 62.60 -16.46 -68.20
N ALA A 369 63.02 -17.73 -68.27
CA ALA A 369 64.06 -18.23 -69.17
C ALA A 369 63.85 -17.93 -70.67
N ASN A 370 62.60 -17.71 -71.10
CA ASN A 370 62.23 -17.43 -72.49
C ASN A 370 61.55 -16.05 -72.70
N ASN A 371 61.47 -15.21 -71.66
CA ASN A 371 60.71 -13.95 -71.66
C ASN A 371 59.21 -14.07 -72.06
N ASN A 372 58.58 -15.21 -71.76
CA ASN A 372 57.18 -15.49 -72.08
C ASN A 372 56.25 -15.50 -70.86
N GLY A 373 56.79 -15.19 -69.67
CA GLY A 373 56.07 -15.25 -68.40
C GLY A 373 56.40 -16.49 -67.57
N THR A 374 55.96 -16.46 -66.31
CA THR A 374 56.20 -17.53 -65.32
C THR A 374 54.95 -17.83 -64.50
N VAL A 375 54.95 -19.01 -63.85
CA VAL A 375 54.11 -19.32 -62.69
C VAL A 375 55.04 -19.54 -61.49
N PHE A 376 54.73 -18.91 -60.36
CA PHE A 376 55.56 -18.92 -59.17
C PHE A 376 54.83 -19.39 -57.91
N GLU A 377 55.62 -19.80 -56.92
CA GLU A 377 55.25 -20.13 -55.54
C GLU A 377 56.10 -19.28 -54.58
N ILE A 378 55.51 -18.84 -53.47
CA ILE A 378 56.18 -18.15 -52.37
C ILE A 378 55.89 -18.90 -51.07
N THR A 379 56.89 -19.64 -50.60
CA THR A 379 56.85 -20.29 -49.29
C THR A 379 57.34 -19.34 -48.19
N GLY A 380 56.88 -19.52 -46.95
CA GLY A 380 57.29 -18.65 -45.83
C GLY A 380 56.80 -17.20 -45.93
N SER A 381 55.78 -16.94 -46.76
CA SER A 381 55.08 -15.66 -46.97
C SER A 381 54.59 -14.99 -45.67
N GLY A 382 54.29 -15.80 -44.65
CA GLY A 382 53.58 -15.35 -43.46
C GLY A 382 52.10 -15.06 -43.71
N PHE A 383 51.50 -15.64 -44.76
CA PHE A 383 50.05 -15.75 -44.92
C PHE A 383 49.52 -16.86 -44.00
N VAL A 384 48.40 -16.61 -43.33
CA VAL A 384 47.69 -17.59 -42.49
C VAL A 384 46.33 -17.85 -43.11
N VAL A 385 46.04 -19.10 -43.47
CA VAL A 385 44.80 -19.46 -44.16
C VAL A 385 43.58 -19.15 -43.29
N PRO A 386 42.56 -18.41 -43.80
CA PRO A 386 41.30 -18.17 -43.10
C PRO A 386 40.62 -19.48 -42.64
N PRO A 387 39.97 -19.50 -41.45
CA PRO A 387 39.25 -20.68 -41.00
C PRO A 387 37.95 -20.87 -41.79
N LEU A 388 37.68 -22.12 -42.20
CA LEU A 388 36.46 -22.49 -42.94
C LEU A 388 35.21 -22.18 -42.12
N VAL A 389 34.37 -21.26 -42.62
CA VAL A 389 33.07 -20.93 -42.04
C VAL A 389 32.05 -21.96 -42.52
N LEU A 390 31.47 -22.74 -41.60
CA LEU A 390 30.56 -23.84 -41.89
C LEU A 390 29.37 -23.79 -40.91
N THR A 391 28.14 -23.89 -41.43
CA THR A 391 26.91 -23.82 -40.63
C THR A 391 25.92 -24.93 -41.00
N ILE A 392 25.04 -25.27 -40.06
CA ILE A 392 23.78 -25.98 -40.30
C ILE A 392 22.68 -24.91 -40.26
N THR A 393 21.86 -24.82 -41.31
CA THR A 393 20.78 -23.82 -41.42
C THR A 393 19.42 -24.36 -40.99
N GLY A 394 19.23 -25.68 -40.98
CA GLY A 394 18.01 -26.31 -40.46
C GLY A 394 17.81 -27.76 -40.90
N ILE A 395 16.66 -28.32 -40.50
CA ILE A 395 16.16 -29.63 -40.94
C ILE A 395 14.95 -29.47 -41.84
N SER A 396 14.61 -30.49 -42.63
CA SER A 396 13.38 -30.54 -43.43
C SER A 396 12.82 -31.96 -43.53
N PRO A 397 11.54 -32.21 -43.18
CA PRO A 397 10.60 -31.24 -42.66
C PRO A 397 10.89 -30.88 -41.19
N ASP A 398 11.02 -29.58 -40.94
CA ASP A 398 10.78 -29.00 -39.61
C ASP A 398 9.26 -28.83 -39.50
N THR A 399 8.63 -29.57 -38.59
CA THR A 399 7.16 -29.58 -38.40
C THR A 399 6.75 -28.84 -37.14
N GLY A 400 7.69 -28.10 -36.53
CA GLY A 400 7.55 -27.47 -35.24
C GLY A 400 6.65 -26.25 -35.19
N ALA A 401 6.88 -25.39 -34.19
CA ALA A 401 6.13 -24.16 -34.03
C ALA A 401 6.45 -23.15 -35.16
N THR A 402 7.67 -23.21 -35.68
CA THR A 402 8.30 -22.39 -36.72
C THR A 402 9.17 -23.27 -37.61
N ALA A 403 9.40 -22.90 -38.87
CA ALA A 403 10.18 -23.71 -39.83
C ALA A 403 11.72 -23.66 -39.61
N SER A 404 12.16 -23.45 -38.37
CA SER A 404 13.56 -23.28 -37.99
C SER A 404 13.84 -23.48 -36.48
N ASP A 405 12.92 -24.05 -35.71
CA ASP A 405 13.17 -24.35 -34.28
C ASP A 405 13.76 -25.76 -34.06
N GLY A 406 13.85 -26.57 -35.12
CA GLY A 406 14.47 -27.88 -35.07
C GLY A 406 13.60 -28.95 -34.43
N LEU A 407 12.31 -28.66 -34.16
CA LEU A 407 11.34 -29.65 -33.69
C LEU A 407 10.69 -30.36 -34.88
N THR A 408 10.58 -31.67 -34.82
CA THR A 408 9.91 -32.43 -35.89
C THR A 408 9.24 -33.69 -35.36
N ASN A 409 8.17 -34.12 -36.02
CA ASN A 409 7.60 -35.46 -35.85
C ASN A 409 7.95 -36.40 -37.01
N ALA A 410 8.73 -35.94 -38.00
CA ALA A 410 9.27 -36.78 -39.05
C ALA A 410 10.56 -37.49 -38.56
N PRO A 411 10.56 -38.83 -38.39
CA PRO A 411 11.74 -39.55 -37.92
C PRO A 411 12.88 -39.58 -38.95
N THR A 412 12.66 -39.09 -40.17
CA THR A 412 13.68 -38.96 -41.21
C THR A 412 13.61 -37.56 -41.82
N VAL A 413 14.73 -36.86 -41.81
CA VAL A 413 14.87 -35.47 -42.25
C VAL A 413 15.98 -35.29 -43.28
N THR A 414 16.01 -34.12 -43.89
CA THR A 414 17.11 -33.58 -44.67
C THR A 414 17.77 -32.48 -43.86
N VAL A 415 19.07 -32.61 -43.57
CA VAL A 415 19.86 -31.54 -42.92
C VAL A 415 20.40 -30.62 -44.01
N ASN A 416 20.28 -29.31 -43.83
CA ASN A 416 20.77 -28.31 -44.78
C ASN A 416 21.77 -27.36 -44.08
N GLY A 417 22.65 -26.74 -44.86
CA GLY A 417 23.61 -25.77 -44.34
C GLY A 417 24.31 -24.93 -45.40
N THR A 418 25.34 -24.21 -44.95
CA THR A 418 26.26 -23.44 -45.80
C THR A 418 27.71 -23.65 -45.39
N ILE A 419 28.61 -23.53 -46.36
CA ILE A 419 30.03 -23.22 -46.26
C ILE A 419 30.28 -21.95 -47.11
N ASP A 420 31.49 -21.37 -47.09
CA ASP A 420 31.84 -20.27 -47.99
C ASP A 420 31.81 -20.72 -49.48
N VAL A 421 31.45 -19.81 -50.39
CA VAL A 421 31.51 -20.03 -51.86
C VAL A 421 32.92 -20.45 -52.29
N ALA A 422 33.96 -19.89 -51.67
CA ALA A 422 35.36 -20.24 -51.93
C ALA A 422 35.74 -21.66 -51.48
N ASP A 423 34.95 -22.26 -50.58
CA ASP A 423 35.07 -23.64 -50.10
C ASP A 423 33.91 -24.53 -50.61
N ALA A 424 33.30 -24.17 -51.75
CA ALA A 424 32.41 -25.02 -52.52
C ALA A 424 33.09 -26.34 -52.96
N ALA A 425 32.29 -27.31 -53.42
CA ALA A 425 32.72 -28.66 -53.84
C ALA A 425 33.46 -29.51 -52.77
N ARG A 426 33.56 -29.03 -51.52
CA ARG A 426 34.13 -29.80 -50.41
C ARG A 426 33.16 -30.83 -49.87
N THR A 427 33.70 -31.99 -49.48
CA THR A 427 32.94 -33.00 -48.75
C THR A 427 32.61 -32.52 -47.33
N ILE A 428 31.32 -32.45 -47.02
CA ILE A 428 30.77 -32.10 -45.72
C ILE A 428 30.39 -33.39 -45.00
N SER A 429 30.95 -33.59 -43.80
CA SER A 429 30.66 -34.74 -42.93
C SER A 429 29.73 -34.31 -41.80
N VAL A 430 28.54 -34.91 -41.68
CA VAL A 430 27.57 -34.58 -40.62
C VAL A 430 27.61 -35.65 -39.54
N TYR A 431 27.71 -35.20 -38.29
CA TYR A 431 27.78 -36.04 -37.09
C TYR A 431 26.60 -35.76 -36.16
N ASN A 432 26.12 -36.79 -35.46
CA ASN A 432 25.26 -36.67 -34.29
C ASN A 432 26.11 -36.99 -33.05
N GLY A 433 26.40 -35.98 -32.23
CA GLY A 433 27.45 -36.05 -31.22
C GLY A 433 28.81 -36.39 -31.85
N THR A 434 29.35 -37.57 -31.54
CA THR A 434 30.61 -38.09 -32.12
C THR A 434 30.40 -39.11 -33.24
N THR A 435 29.16 -39.48 -33.58
CA THR A 435 28.86 -40.51 -34.59
C THR A 435 28.64 -39.87 -35.95
N LEU A 436 29.43 -40.23 -36.96
CA LEU A 436 29.19 -39.83 -38.35
C LEU A 436 27.85 -40.41 -38.81
N VAL A 437 26.90 -39.55 -39.19
CA VAL A 437 25.57 -39.95 -39.67
C VAL A 437 25.41 -39.86 -41.18
N GLY A 438 26.29 -39.11 -41.86
CA GLY A 438 26.37 -39.11 -43.32
C GLY A 438 27.36 -38.10 -43.88
N THR A 439 27.57 -38.16 -45.19
CA THR A 439 28.44 -37.24 -45.93
C THR A 439 27.73 -36.73 -47.17
N THR A 440 27.90 -35.45 -47.47
CA THR A 440 27.44 -34.81 -48.71
C THR A 440 28.58 -33.94 -49.27
N THR A 441 28.33 -33.22 -50.36
CA THR A 441 29.29 -32.28 -50.96
C THR A 441 28.62 -30.91 -51.11
N ALA A 442 29.35 -29.83 -50.80
CA ALA A 442 28.85 -28.48 -51.04
C ALA A 442 28.68 -28.21 -52.54
N THR A 443 27.54 -27.63 -52.93
CA THR A 443 27.29 -27.13 -54.28
C THR A 443 28.04 -25.80 -54.51
N ALA A 444 27.91 -25.21 -55.71
CA ALA A 444 28.76 -24.08 -56.15
C ALA A 444 28.51 -22.75 -55.39
N ASP A 445 27.43 -22.68 -54.61
CA ASP A 445 27.11 -21.67 -53.60
C ASP A 445 27.95 -21.79 -52.32
N GLY A 446 28.47 -22.97 -52.04
CA GLY A 446 28.70 -23.39 -50.66
C GLY A 446 27.42 -23.85 -49.93
N HIS A 447 26.24 -23.93 -50.55
CA HIS A 447 25.12 -24.63 -49.90
C HIS A 447 25.41 -26.13 -49.85
N TRP A 448 24.83 -26.82 -48.87
CA TRP A 448 24.90 -28.27 -48.81
C TRP A 448 23.64 -28.87 -48.20
N SER A 449 23.34 -30.12 -48.58
CA SER A 449 22.16 -30.84 -48.14
C SER A 449 22.45 -32.34 -47.97
N LEU A 450 22.04 -32.92 -46.84
CA LEU A 450 22.14 -34.34 -46.52
C LEU A 450 20.73 -34.88 -46.27
N ALA A 451 20.14 -35.50 -47.29
CA ALA A 451 18.82 -36.13 -47.22
C ALA A 451 18.87 -37.52 -46.58
N GLY A 452 17.79 -37.91 -45.90
CA GLY A 452 17.62 -39.27 -45.37
C GLY A 452 18.25 -39.52 -44.00
N LEU A 453 18.55 -38.47 -43.22
CA LEU A 453 19.02 -38.62 -41.85
C LEU A 453 17.87 -39.11 -40.97
N THR A 454 17.97 -40.32 -40.41
CA THR A 454 17.08 -40.79 -39.36
C THR A 454 17.49 -40.20 -38.01
N LEU A 455 16.55 -39.55 -37.32
CA LEU A 455 16.73 -39.00 -35.97
C LEU A 455 16.36 -40.05 -34.91
N ALA A 456 16.99 -39.99 -33.73
CA ALA A 456 16.51 -40.69 -32.54
C ALA A 456 15.46 -39.83 -31.82
N GLN A 457 14.48 -40.46 -31.16
CA GLN A 457 13.48 -39.78 -30.32
C GLN A 457 14.17 -38.94 -29.24
N GLY A 458 13.75 -37.68 -29.09
CA GLY A 458 14.43 -36.66 -28.30
C GLY A 458 15.48 -35.87 -29.12
N THR A 459 16.39 -35.20 -28.42
CA THR A 459 17.35 -34.25 -29.03
C THR A 459 18.57 -34.94 -29.65
N ASN A 460 18.86 -34.58 -30.90
CA ASN A 460 20.02 -35.01 -31.68
C ASN A 460 20.93 -33.80 -31.88
N ASN A 461 22.19 -33.90 -31.44
CA ASN A 461 23.14 -32.78 -31.45
C ASN A 461 23.99 -32.85 -32.73
N LEU A 462 23.51 -32.22 -33.79
CA LEU A 462 24.11 -32.28 -35.11
C LEU A 462 25.27 -31.28 -35.26
N THR A 463 26.37 -31.72 -35.87
CA THR A 463 27.46 -30.84 -36.33
C THR A 463 27.91 -31.23 -37.72
N ALA A 464 28.28 -30.25 -38.54
CA ALA A 464 28.91 -30.46 -39.84
C ALA A 464 30.42 -30.19 -39.73
N GLN A 465 31.23 -30.91 -40.51
CA GLN A 465 32.68 -30.73 -40.60
C GLN A 465 33.14 -30.74 -42.06
N ALA A 466 34.10 -29.88 -42.39
CA ALA A 466 34.74 -29.81 -43.70
C ALA A 466 36.21 -29.41 -43.53
N GLY A 467 37.15 -30.30 -43.89
CA GLY A 467 38.57 -30.08 -43.61
C GLY A 467 38.84 -29.90 -42.11
N THR A 468 39.27 -28.69 -41.71
CA THR A 468 39.43 -28.28 -40.31
C THR A 468 38.26 -27.47 -39.76
N GLY A 469 37.31 -27.03 -40.61
CA GLY A 469 36.11 -26.31 -40.20
C GLY A 469 35.10 -27.24 -39.53
N THR A 470 34.42 -26.74 -38.50
CA THR A 470 33.35 -27.44 -37.77
C THR A 470 32.24 -26.45 -37.44
N SER A 471 30.99 -26.80 -37.66
CA SER A 471 29.85 -25.94 -37.37
C SER A 471 29.57 -25.83 -35.86
N PRO A 472 28.82 -24.79 -35.44
CA PRO A 472 28.07 -24.85 -34.18
C PRO A 472 27.16 -26.10 -34.12
N VAL A 473 26.79 -26.51 -32.91
CA VAL A 473 25.83 -27.60 -32.69
C VAL A 473 24.42 -27.13 -33.03
N PHE A 474 23.75 -27.84 -33.93
CA PHE A 474 22.32 -27.70 -34.21
C PHE A 474 21.54 -28.80 -33.47
N ALA A 475 20.57 -28.42 -32.64
CA ALA A 475 19.78 -29.36 -31.86
C ALA A 475 18.48 -29.74 -32.61
N ALA A 476 18.48 -30.89 -33.29
CA ALA A 476 17.29 -31.43 -33.95
C ALA A 476 16.54 -32.37 -32.98
N THR A 477 15.36 -31.97 -32.51
CA THR A 477 14.56 -32.78 -31.58
C THR A 477 13.41 -33.46 -32.31
N LEU A 478 13.45 -34.79 -32.34
CA LEU A 478 12.34 -35.60 -32.83
C LEU A 478 11.35 -35.84 -31.67
N ASP A 479 10.08 -35.56 -31.89
CA ASP A 479 9.01 -36.16 -31.09
C ASP A 479 7.90 -36.74 -31.95
N THR A 480 7.68 -38.05 -31.85
CA THR A 480 6.59 -38.76 -32.54
C THR A 480 5.40 -39.07 -31.61
N THR A 481 5.31 -38.44 -30.45
CA THR A 481 4.32 -38.76 -29.40
C THR A 481 3.09 -37.84 -29.52
N PRO A 482 1.87 -38.37 -29.74
CA PRO A 482 0.66 -37.54 -29.69
C PRO A 482 0.36 -37.04 -28.27
N PRO A 483 -0.02 -35.76 -28.09
CA PRO A 483 -0.44 -35.27 -26.78
C PRO A 483 -1.80 -35.86 -26.41
N VAL A 484 -1.84 -36.66 -25.34
CA VAL A 484 -3.08 -37.33 -24.88
C VAL A 484 -3.89 -36.34 -24.04
N VAL A 485 -5.14 -36.06 -24.43
CA VAL A 485 -6.00 -35.14 -23.68
C VAL A 485 -6.91 -35.85 -22.67
N SER A 486 -7.19 -35.11 -21.60
CA SER A 486 -8.15 -35.42 -20.54
C SER A 486 -8.95 -34.14 -20.24
N VAL A 487 -10.14 -34.24 -19.64
CA VAL A 487 -10.96 -33.05 -19.32
C VAL A 487 -11.33 -33.00 -17.83
N GLY A 488 -11.18 -31.80 -17.24
CA GLY A 488 -11.75 -31.41 -15.96
C GLY A 488 -12.60 -30.14 -16.12
N THR A 489 -13.16 -29.62 -15.03
CA THR A 489 -14.02 -28.43 -15.08
C THR A 489 -13.80 -27.43 -13.95
N SER A 490 -14.18 -26.19 -14.23
CA SER A 490 -14.39 -25.12 -13.25
C SER A 490 -15.80 -24.53 -13.49
N PRO A 491 -16.75 -24.65 -12.55
CA PRO A 491 -16.64 -25.37 -11.27
C PRO A 491 -16.51 -26.89 -11.45
N SER A 492 -15.97 -27.57 -10.44
CA SER A 492 -15.72 -29.02 -10.45
C SER A 492 -16.86 -29.86 -9.84
N ASN A 493 -17.84 -29.19 -9.23
CA ASN A 493 -19.06 -29.76 -8.66
C ASN A 493 -20.09 -28.63 -8.48
N GLY A 494 -21.38 -28.97 -8.49
CA GLY A 494 -22.45 -28.00 -8.33
C GLY A 494 -23.74 -28.37 -9.06
N ALA A 495 -24.70 -27.45 -8.98
CA ALA A 495 -25.89 -27.39 -9.80
C ALA A 495 -25.81 -26.09 -10.60
N GLU A 496 -25.48 -26.19 -11.88
CA GLU A 496 -25.27 -25.05 -12.76
C GLU A 496 -26.58 -24.70 -13.45
N HIS A 497 -27.07 -23.50 -13.17
CA HIS A 497 -28.38 -23.02 -13.57
C HIS A 497 -28.34 -22.15 -14.84
N LEU A 498 -29.52 -21.83 -15.38
CA LEU A 498 -29.68 -21.03 -16.61
C LEU A 498 -28.78 -19.78 -16.64
N GLY A 499 -27.97 -19.65 -17.69
CA GLY A 499 -27.03 -18.53 -17.88
C GLY A 499 -25.72 -18.60 -17.07
N GLN A 500 -25.55 -19.58 -16.18
CA GLN A 500 -24.28 -19.86 -15.54
C GLN A 500 -23.30 -20.51 -16.54
N THR A 501 -21.99 -20.34 -16.32
CA THR A 501 -20.97 -20.65 -17.33
C THR A 501 -19.91 -21.61 -16.78
N ILE A 502 -19.89 -22.81 -17.34
CA ILE A 502 -18.96 -23.90 -17.06
C ILE A 502 -17.75 -23.73 -17.98
N THR A 503 -16.56 -23.73 -17.39
CA THR A 503 -15.31 -23.83 -18.14
C THR A 503 -14.81 -25.28 -18.08
N LEU A 504 -14.89 -25.99 -19.20
CA LEU A 504 -14.24 -27.28 -19.38
C LEU A 504 -12.77 -27.03 -19.75
N ILE A 505 -11.87 -27.73 -19.08
CA ILE A 505 -10.42 -27.56 -19.22
C ILE A 505 -9.86 -28.87 -19.75
N LEU A 506 -9.52 -28.89 -21.04
CA LEU A 506 -8.71 -29.96 -21.60
C LEU A 506 -7.29 -29.81 -21.08
N SER A 507 -6.76 -30.85 -20.43
CA SER A 507 -5.38 -30.94 -19.96
C SER A 507 -4.67 -32.09 -20.66
N SER A 508 -3.41 -31.92 -21.04
CA SER A 508 -2.64 -32.86 -21.85
C SER A 508 -1.29 -33.24 -21.23
N SER A 509 -0.61 -34.22 -21.84
CA SER A 509 0.74 -34.69 -21.46
C SER A 509 1.83 -33.61 -21.58
N GLU A 510 1.64 -32.63 -22.46
CA GLU A 510 2.64 -31.61 -22.83
C GLU A 510 1.99 -30.34 -23.38
N ALA A 511 2.76 -29.42 -23.96
CA ALA A 511 2.25 -28.16 -24.50
C ALA A 511 1.50 -28.35 -25.84
N MET A 512 0.29 -27.81 -25.95
CA MET A 512 -0.53 -27.84 -27.17
C MET A 512 -0.70 -26.46 -27.83
N ARG A 513 -0.99 -26.44 -29.13
CA ARG A 513 -1.32 -25.27 -29.94
C ARG A 513 -2.57 -25.50 -30.78
N VAL A 514 -3.48 -24.53 -30.79
CA VAL A 514 -4.69 -24.52 -31.65
C VAL A 514 -4.45 -23.59 -32.85
N SER A 515 -4.81 -24.03 -34.05
CA SER A 515 -4.71 -23.23 -35.29
C SER A 515 -5.91 -23.50 -36.22
N GLY A 516 -6.13 -22.66 -37.24
CA GLY A 516 -7.06 -22.92 -38.35
C GLY A 516 -8.56 -22.70 -38.10
N GLY A 517 -9.05 -22.76 -36.85
CA GLY A 517 -10.48 -22.62 -36.54
C GLY A 517 -10.77 -22.59 -35.03
N THR A 518 -12.04 -22.80 -34.67
CA THR A 518 -12.51 -22.80 -33.27
C THR A 518 -13.09 -24.18 -32.90
N PRO A 519 -12.33 -25.03 -32.19
CA PRO A 519 -12.84 -26.31 -31.70
C PRO A 519 -14.06 -26.18 -30.77
N THR A 520 -14.89 -27.21 -30.74
CA THR A 520 -16.08 -27.33 -29.88
C THR A 520 -16.19 -28.73 -29.28
N LEU A 521 -16.76 -28.84 -28.08
CA LEU A 521 -17.12 -30.11 -27.42
C LEU A 521 -18.65 -30.22 -27.34
N THR A 522 -19.20 -31.40 -27.63
CA THR A 522 -20.63 -31.69 -27.51
C THR A 522 -20.91 -32.35 -26.16
N LEU A 523 -21.95 -31.88 -25.47
CA LEU A 523 -22.28 -32.25 -24.10
C LEU A 523 -23.55 -33.11 -24.03
N ASN A 524 -23.72 -33.90 -22.96
CA ASN A 524 -24.84 -34.85 -22.81
C ASN A 524 -26.19 -34.21 -22.46
N ASP A 525 -26.21 -32.93 -22.11
CA ASP A 525 -27.39 -32.07 -22.00
C ASP A 525 -27.86 -31.52 -23.38
N GLY A 526 -27.09 -31.75 -24.45
CA GLY A 526 -27.31 -31.17 -25.77
C GLY A 526 -26.62 -29.82 -26.00
N GLY A 527 -25.96 -29.27 -24.96
CA GLY A 527 -25.14 -28.08 -25.02
C GLY A 527 -23.86 -28.26 -25.84
N THR A 528 -23.17 -27.14 -26.10
CA THR A 528 -21.90 -27.13 -26.83
C THR A 528 -20.92 -26.18 -26.15
N ALA A 529 -19.78 -26.70 -25.71
CA ALA A 529 -18.68 -25.89 -25.20
C ALA A 529 -17.79 -25.42 -26.35
N THR A 530 -17.44 -24.13 -26.38
CA THR A 530 -16.64 -23.54 -27.46
C THR A 530 -15.26 -23.15 -26.97
N TYR A 531 -14.21 -23.46 -27.74
CA TYR A 531 -12.84 -23.09 -27.43
C TYR A 531 -12.70 -21.57 -27.22
N ASN A 532 -12.13 -21.19 -26.08
CA ASN A 532 -12.03 -19.82 -25.63
C ASN A 532 -10.57 -19.44 -25.41
N ALA A 533 -9.98 -18.75 -26.40
CA ALA A 533 -8.58 -18.35 -26.38
C ALA A 533 -8.23 -17.40 -25.22
N ALA A 534 -9.17 -16.55 -24.77
CA ALA A 534 -8.96 -15.63 -23.66
C ALA A 534 -8.93 -16.36 -22.31
N ALA A 535 -9.88 -17.28 -22.09
CA ALA A 535 -9.87 -18.15 -20.91
C ALA A 535 -8.66 -19.09 -20.91
N THR A 536 -8.23 -19.58 -22.08
CA THR A 536 -7.03 -20.41 -22.25
C THR A 536 -5.77 -19.63 -21.85
N ALA A 537 -5.59 -18.40 -22.34
CA ALA A 537 -4.49 -17.55 -21.94
C ALA A 537 -4.50 -17.23 -20.43
N ALA A 538 -5.67 -17.11 -19.82
CA ALA A 538 -5.83 -16.89 -18.38
C ALA A 538 -5.46 -18.10 -17.50
N LEU A 539 -5.38 -19.32 -18.06
CA LEU A 539 -4.86 -20.50 -17.33
C LEU A 539 -3.34 -20.44 -17.12
N GLY A 540 -2.61 -19.69 -17.96
CA GLY A 540 -1.15 -19.52 -17.85
C GLY A 540 -0.31 -20.79 -18.11
N ASP A 541 -0.92 -21.84 -18.63
CA ASP A 541 -0.34 -23.19 -18.75
C ASP A 541 -0.56 -23.72 -20.18
N PRO A 542 0.51 -23.93 -20.99
CA PRO A 542 0.37 -24.36 -22.37
C PRO A 542 -0.08 -25.83 -22.52
N SER A 543 -0.13 -26.62 -21.44
CA SER A 543 -0.72 -27.96 -21.45
C SER A 543 -2.24 -27.97 -21.37
N LYS A 544 -2.87 -26.79 -21.27
CA LYS A 544 -4.30 -26.64 -21.03
C LYS A 544 -5.00 -25.77 -22.06
N LEU A 545 -6.20 -26.20 -22.47
CA LEU A 545 -7.12 -25.44 -23.33
C LEU A 545 -8.48 -25.28 -22.63
N ALA A 546 -9.00 -24.05 -22.61
CA ALA A 546 -10.29 -23.74 -22.01
C ALA A 546 -11.41 -23.73 -23.07
N PHE A 547 -12.51 -24.40 -22.75
CA PHE A 547 -13.75 -24.42 -23.53
C PHE A 547 -14.87 -23.91 -22.63
N THR A 548 -15.56 -22.85 -23.04
CA THR A 548 -16.67 -22.26 -22.26
C THR A 548 -18.01 -22.73 -22.81
N TYR A 549 -18.86 -23.22 -21.91
CA TYR A 549 -20.27 -23.56 -22.13
C TYR A 549 -21.12 -22.72 -21.16
N THR A 550 -22.21 -22.14 -21.65
CA THR A 550 -23.17 -21.38 -20.84
C THR A 550 -24.52 -22.09 -20.93
N VAL A 551 -25.11 -22.41 -19.77
CA VAL A 551 -26.35 -23.21 -19.70
C VAL A 551 -27.50 -22.49 -20.40
N GLY A 552 -28.06 -23.12 -21.44
CA GLY A 552 -29.18 -22.61 -22.22
C GLY A 552 -30.54 -23.11 -21.73
N ALA A 553 -31.61 -22.37 -22.06
CA ALA A 553 -32.99 -22.76 -21.73
C ALA A 553 -33.52 -23.96 -22.55
N SER A 554 -32.78 -24.33 -23.60
CA SER A 554 -33.00 -25.47 -24.50
C SER A 554 -32.43 -26.79 -23.99
N ASP A 555 -31.55 -26.72 -23.01
CA ASP A 555 -30.65 -27.82 -22.66
C ASP A 555 -31.39 -28.80 -21.73
N ALA A 556 -31.00 -30.07 -21.74
CA ALA A 556 -31.64 -31.10 -20.92
C ALA A 556 -31.03 -31.13 -19.50
N PRO A 557 -31.84 -31.26 -18.43
CA PRO A 557 -31.29 -31.43 -17.09
C PRO A 557 -30.55 -32.76 -16.95
N VAL A 558 -29.31 -32.73 -16.47
CA VAL A 558 -28.47 -33.92 -16.24
C VAL A 558 -27.87 -33.93 -14.84
N ASP A 559 -27.81 -35.11 -14.20
CA ASP A 559 -27.22 -35.28 -12.85
C ASP A 559 -25.69 -35.37 -12.85
N ALA A 560 -25.10 -35.69 -14.00
CA ALA A 560 -23.67 -35.59 -14.26
C ALA A 560 -23.47 -35.11 -15.70
N LEU A 561 -22.85 -33.94 -15.86
CA LEU A 561 -22.39 -33.46 -17.16
C LEU A 561 -21.36 -34.43 -17.74
N ALA A 562 -21.30 -34.55 -19.06
CA ALA A 562 -20.33 -35.39 -19.75
C ALA A 562 -19.97 -34.79 -21.10
N VAL A 563 -18.70 -34.89 -21.48
CA VAL A 563 -18.29 -34.65 -22.87
C VAL A 563 -18.58 -35.93 -23.66
N VAL A 564 -19.38 -35.81 -24.71
CA VAL A 564 -19.83 -36.93 -25.54
C VAL A 564 -18.97 -37.04 -26.79
N ASP A 565 -18.70 -35.90 -27.45
CA ASP A 565 -17.91 -35.81 -28.68
C ASP A 565 -17.22 -34.44 -28.81
N HIS A 566 -16.45 -34.26 -29.88
CA HIS A 566 -15.73 -33.06 -30.26
C HIS A 566 -15.86 -32.80 -31.77
N ASN A 567 -15.69 -31.54 -32.14
CA ASN A 567 -15.57 -31.12 -33.54
C ASN A 567 -14.56 -29.99 -33.62
N LEU A 568 -13.57 -30.13 -34.51
CA LEU A 568 -12.49 -29.15 -34.67
C LEU A 568 -12.92 -27.91 -35.49
N ASN A 569 -14.02 -27.97 -36.25
CA ASN A 569 -14.51 -26.86 -37.09
C ASN A 569 -13.42 -26.26 -38.02
N GLY A 570 -12.62 -27.13 -38.65
CA GLY A 570 -11.50 -26.73 -39.51
C GLY A 570 -10.20 -26.39 -38.77
N ALA A 571 -10.19 -26.45 -37.43
CA ALA A 571 -8.99 -26.29 -36.64
C ALA A 571 -8.07 -27.53 -36.66
N THR A 572 -6.84 -27.32 -36.25
CA THR A 572 -5.93 -28.36 -35.74
C THR A 572 -5.61 -28.09 -34.27
N ILE A 573 -5.48 -29.15 -33.48
CA ILE A 573 -4.84 -29.12 -32.17
C ILE A 573 -3.65 -30.07 -32.25
N THR A 574 -2.45 -29.53 -32.06
CA THR A 574 -1.19 -30.30 -32.07
C THR A 574 -0.38 -30.01 -30.82
N ASP A 575 0.65 -30.80 -30.56
CA ASP A 575 1.78 -30.39 -29.72
C ASP A 575 2.64 -29.29 -30.41
N LEU A 576 3.86 -29.07 -29.88
CA LEU A 576 4.87 -28.19 -30.46
C LEU A 576 5.71 -28.82 -31.58
N ALA A 577 5.67 -30.14 -31.78
CA ALA A 577 6.40 -30.88 -32.83
C ALA A 577 5.54 -31.18 -34.08
N GLY A 578 4.22 -30.96 -34.01
CA GLY A 578 3.25 -31.18 -35.08
C GLY A 578 2.38 -32.43 -34.93
N ASN A 579 2.46 -33.18 -33.83
CA ASN A 579 1.59 -34.35 -33.60
C ASN A 579 0.18 -33.90 -33.24
N ALA A 580 -0.82 -34.42 -33.96
CA ALA A 580 -2.23 -34.18 -33.64
C ALA A 580 -2.61 -34.86 -32.31
N ALA A 581 -3.42 -34.19 -31.48
CA ALA A 581 -3.79 -34.68 -30.16
C ALA A 581 -4.60 -35.98 -30.18
N ASP A 582 -4.40 -36.84 -29.18
CA ASP A 582 -5.22 -38.03 -28.95
C ASP A 582 -6.40 -37.71 -28.03
N TYR A 583 -7.60 -37.77 -28.59
CA TYR A 583 -8.89 -37.52 -27.93
C TYR A 583 -9.46 -38.75 -27.21
N SER A 584 -8.72 -39.87 -27.12
CA SER A 584 -9.20 -41.10 -26.46
C SER A 584 -9.63 -40.92 -25.00
N GLY A 585 -9.04 -39.95 -24.29
CA GLY A 585 -9.41 -39.58 -22.91
C GLY A 585 -10.50 -38.51 -22.77
N LEU A 586 -11.14 -38.09 -23.87
CA LEU A 586 -12.11 -36.99 -23.88
C LEU A 586 -13.51 -37.40 -23.44
N SER A 587 -14.00 -38.58 -23.86
CA SER A 587 -15.38 -39.03 -23.61
C SER A 587 -15.58 -39.49 -22.16
N VAL A 588 -15.76 -38.54 -21.25
CA VAL A 588 -15.85 -38.78 -19.80
C VAL A 588 -17.05 -38.08 -19.18
N SER A 589 -17.61 -38.70 -18.13
CA SER A 589 -18.59 -38.08 -17.24
C SER A 589 -17.89 -37.36 -16.09
N LEU A 590 -18.47 -36.25 -15.65
CA LEU A 590 -17.95 -35.30 -14.67
C LEU A 590 -18.84 -35.38 -13.41
N PRO A 591 -18.72 -36.45 -12.60
CA PRO A 591 -19.65 -36.73 -11.51
C PRO A 591 -19.59 -35.65 -10.43
N GLY A 592 -20.78 -35.15 -10.06
CA GLY A 592 -20.94 -34.07 -9.08
C GLY A 592 -21.17 -32.69 -9.70
N LEU A 593 -21.00 -32.53 -11.02
CA LEU A 593 -21.42 -31.33 -11.75
C LEU A 593 -22.71 -31.64 -12.52
N SER A 594 -23.80 -30.97 -12.15
CA SER A 594 -25.15 -31.19 -12.69
C SER A 594 -25.69 -29.92 -13.34
N VAL A 595 -26.57 -30.06 -14.35
CA VAL A 595 -27.13 -28.92 -15.09
C VAL A 595 -28.63 -28.81 -14.81
N ARG A 596 -29.09 -27.58 -14.55
CA ARG A 596 -30.42 -27.25 -14.02
C ARG A 596 -31.02 -26.03 -14.75
N PRO A 597 -31.44 -26.19 -16.02
CA PRO A 597 -31.85 -25.09 -16.89
C PRO A 597 -33.21 -24.50 -16.52
N THR A 598 -34.01 -25.18 -15.70
CA THR A 598 -35.29 -24.71 -15.18
C THR A 598 -35.09 -23.53 -14.21
N ALA A 599 -35.72 -22.38 -14.46
CA ALA A 599 -35.50 -21.14 -13.71
C ALA A 599 -36.70 -20.18 -13.75
N VAL A 600 -36.83 -19.33 -12.73
CA VAL A 600 -37.75 -18.16 -12.74
C VAL A 600 -37.21 -17.10 -13.71
N THR A 601 -38.03 -16.72 -14.69
CA THR A 601 -37.70 -15.74 -15.75
C THR A 601 -38.33 -14.37 -15.53
N ALA A 602 -39.43 -14.29 -14.79
CA ALA A 602 -40.09 -13.05 -14.44
C ALA A 602 -40.93 -13.21 -13.16
N VAL A 603 -41.20 -12.10 -12.49
CA VAL A 603 -42.23 -12.01 -11.45
C VAL A 603 -43.20 -10.87 -11.79
N VAL A 604 -44.50 -11.15 -11.76
CA VAL A 604 -45.57 -10.19 -12.06
C VAL A 604 -46.37 -9.91 -10.79
N ALA A 605 -46.34 -8.66 -10.32
CA ALA A 605 -47.12 -8.22 -9.18
C ALA A 605 -48.51 -7.69 -9.59
N SER A 606 -49.53 -7.98 -8.78
CA SER A 606 -50.89 -7.45 -8.92
C SER A 606 -51.48 -7.13 -7.53
N PRO A 607 -51.81 -5.85 -7.23
CA PRO A 607 -51.64 -4.67 -8.09
C PRO A 607 -50.17 -4.37 -8.41
N GLY A 608 -49.87 -4.01 -9.66
CA GLY A 608 -48.50 -3.75 -10.13
C GLY A 608 -47.94 -2.36 -9.78
N SER A 609 -48.78 -1.49 -9.21
CA SER A 609 -48.42 -0.13 -8.79
C SER A 609 -49.48 0.42 -7.83
N GLY A 610 -49.09 1.08 -6.75
CA GLY A 610 -50.04 1.59 -5.76
C GLY A 610 -49.40 2.01 -4.45
N VAL A 611 -50.24 2.40 -3.49
CA VAL A 611 -49.88 2.60 -2.08
C VAL A 611 -50.75 1.65 -1.27
N GLU A 612 -50.18 0.51 -0.92
CA GLU A 612 -50.88 -0.55 -0.21
C GLU A 612 -50.86 -0.28 1.30
N GLN A 613 -51.98 -0.61 1.94
CA GLN A 613 -52.30 -0.26 3.33
C GLN A 613 -52.63 -1.54 4.08
N ILE A 614 -52.56 -1.51 5.40
CA ILE A 614 -52.85 -2.64 6.29
C ILE A 614 -54.17 -3.34 5.89
N GLY A 615 -54.11 -4.66 5.65
CA GLY A 615 -55.22 -5.49 5.20
C GLY A 615 -55.41 -5.61 3.68
N GLN A 616 -54.74 -4.78 2.86
CA GLN A 616 -54.72 -4.97 1.39
C GLN A 616 -53.78 -6.11 1.00
N THR A 617 -54.03 -6.76 -0.14
CA THR A 617 -53.33 -7.98 -0.57
C THR A 617 -52.73 -7.82 -1.95
N ILE A 618 -51.46 -8.19 -2.07
CA ILE A 618 -50.65 -8.19 -3.28
C ILE A 618 -50.37 -9.64 -3.66
N THR A 619 -50.61 -9.98 -4.92
CA THR A 619 -50.24 -11.28 -5.50
C THR A 619 -48.98 -11.13 -6.33
N LEU A 620 -48.05 -12.08 -6.19
CA LEU A 620 -46.76 -12.11 -6.87
C LEU A 620 -46.68 -13.42 -7.65
N THR A 621 -46.80 -13.34 -8.98
CA THR A 621 -46.79 -14.52 -9.87
C THR A 621 -45.39 -14.74 -10.42
N LEU A 622 -44.70 -15.78 -9.96
CA LEU A 622 -43.46 -16.27 -10.53
C LEU A 622 -43.77 -16.97 -11.86
N VAL A 623 -42.95 -16.72 -12.88
CA VAL A 623 -43.06 -17.33 -14.22
C VAL A 623 -41.76 -18.07 -14.53
N PHE A 624 -41.85 -19.37 -14.76
CA PHE A 624 -40.74 -20.26 -15.07
C PHE A 624 -40.56 -20.41 -16.60
N ASN A 625 -39.39 -20.84 -17.05
CA ASN A 625 -39.14 -21.14 -18.47
C ASN A 625 -39.68 -22.50 -18.93
N GLN A 626 -40.00 -23.41 -18.01
CA GLN A 626 -40.59 -24.73 -18.27
C GLN A 626 -41.65 -25.07 -17.20
N ASP A 627 -42.41 -26.14 -17.43
CA ASP A 627 -43.47 -26.63 -16.54
C ASP A 627 -42.91 -27.07 -15.18
N ILE A 628 -43.55 -26.64 -14.08
CA ILE A 628 -43.19 -27.05 -12.70
C ILE A 628 -44.37 -27.66 -11.94
N THR A 629 -44.05 -28.51 -10.98
CA THR A 629 -44.99 -29.15 -10.04
C THR A 629 -44.62 -28.75 -8.61
N VAL A 630 -45.57 -28.19 -7.86
CA VAL A 630 -45.44 -27.88 -6.43
C VAL A 630 -46.19 -28.94 -5.62
N SER A 631 -45.55 -29.55 -4.63
CA SER A 631 -46.16 -30.57 -3.77
C SER A 631 -45.56 -30.59 -2.36
N GLY A 632 -46.20 -31.28 -1.41
CA GLY A 632 -45.61 -31.61 -0.09
C GLY A 632 -45.61 -30.52 0.99
N GLY A 633 -45.65 -29.23 0.63
CA GLY A 633 -45.60 -28.11 1.59
C GLY A 633 -46.12 -26.79 1.02
N THR A 634 -45.87 -25.69 1.73
CA THR A 634 -46.34 -24.34 1.37
C THR A 634 -45.17 -23.35 1.37
N PRO A 635 -44.54 -23.10 0.21
CA PRO A 635 -43.43 -22.15 0.09
C PRO A 635 -43.79 -20.74 0.57
N THR A 636 -42.79 -20.02 1.08
CA THR A 636 -42.92 -18.63 1.54
C THR A 636 -41.74 -17.79 1.09
N PHE A 637 -41.98 -16.53 0.73
CA PHE A 637 -40.96 -15.59 0.31
C PHE A 637 -40.99 -14.34 1.17
N THR A 638 -39.84 -13.96 1.73
CA THR A 638 -39.71 -12.78 2.59
C THR A 638 -39.54 -11.52 1.76
N LEU A 639 -40.13 -10.43 2.25
CA LEU A 639 -40.20 -9.15 1.56
C LEU A 639 -39.34 -8.10 2.28
N ASN A 640 -38.85 -7.10 1.55
CA ASN A 640 -37.97 -6.05 2.09
C ASN A 640 -38.60 -5.17 3.19
N ASN A 641 -39.92 -5.26 3.39
CA ASN A 641 -40.65 -4.60 4.46
C ASN A 641 -40.80 -5.46 5.73
N GLY A 642 -40.28 -6.69 5.75
CA GLY A 642 -40.46 -7.66 6.85
C GLY A 642 -41.70 -8.57 6.69
N GLY A 643 -42.57 -8.28 5.74
CA GLY A 643 -43.72 -9.12 5.40
C GLY A 643 -43.31 -10.44 4.73
N THR A 644 -44.25 -11.37 4.61
CA THR A 644 -44.04 -12.68 3.96
C THR A 644 -45.17 -12.98 2.98
N ALA A 645 -44.81 -13.29 1.73
CA ALA A 645 -45.70 -13.82 0.72
C ALA A 645 -45.77 -15.35 0.83
N VAL A 646 -46.98 -15.92 0.78
CA VAL A 646 -47.24 -17.35 1.00
C VAL A 646 -47.78 -17.98 -0.28
N TYR A 647 -47.33 -19.19 -0.63
CA TYR A 647 -47.81 -19.91 -1.81
C TYR A 647 -49.33 -20.12 -1.78
N ASP A 648 -49.98 -19.61 -2.82
CA ASP A 648 -51.42 -19.69 -3.00
C ASP A 648 -51.75 -20.75 -4.04
N ALA A 649 -51.99 -21.97 -3.57
CA ALA A 649 -52.33 -23.10 -4.42
C ALA A 649 -53.66 -22.89 -5.19
N ALA A 650 -54.59 -22.10 -4.64
CA ALA A 650 -55.88 -21.84 -5.28
C ALA A 650 -55.74 -20.82 -6.41
N ALA A 651 -55.04 -19.71 -6.17
CA ALA A 651 -54.72 -18.73 -7.21
C ALA A 651 -53.81 -19.32 -8.30
N THR A 652 -52.84 -20.17 -7.92
CA THR A 652 -51.98 -20.90 -8.88
C THR A 652 -52.81 -21.82 -9.78
N ALA A 653 -53.69 -22.64 -9.21
CA ALA A 653 -54.57 -23.50 -9.99
C ALA A 653 -55.55 -22.70 -10.88
N ALA A 654 -55.98 -21.51 -10.45
CA ALA A 654 -56.86 -20.64 -11.21
C ALA A 654 -56.19 -19.98 -12.44
N LEU A 655 -54.85 -19.94 -12.53
CA LEU A 655 -54.14 -19.52 -13.75
C LEU A 655 -54.21 -20.57 -14.87
N GLY A 656 -54.34 -21.86 -14.53
CA GLY A 656 -54.40 -22.96 -15.50
C GLY A 656 -53.11 -23.16 -16.32
N ASP A 657 -51.97 -22.65 -15.84
CA ASP A 657 -50.70 -22.58 -16.57
C ASP A 657 -49.57 -23.21 -15.73
N PRO A 658 -48.98 -24.34 -16.16
CA PRO A 658 -47.95 -25.07 -15.40
C PRO A 658 -46.61 -24.34 -15.33
N THR A 659 -46.42 -23.26 -16.09
CA THR A 659 -45.22 -22.40 -16.02
C THR A 659 -45.31 -21.33 -14.92
N LYS A 660 -46.37 -21.32 -14.09
CA LYS A 660 -46.64 -20.24 -13.15
C LYS A 660 -46.93 -20.71 -11.72
N MET A 661 -46.49 -19.89 -10.76
CA MET A 661 -46.71 -20.09 -9.33
C MET A 661 -47.10 -18.76 -8.69
N VAL A 662 -48.20 -18.73 -7.93
CA VAL A 662 -48.68 -17.51 -7.26
C VAL A 662 -48.32 -17.53 -5.77
N LEU A 663 -47.81 -16.40 -5.30
CA LEU A 663 -47.66 -16.08 -3.89
C LEU A 663 -48.65 -14.97 -3.52
N SER A 664 -49.31 -15.07 -2.38
CA SER A 664 -50.23 -14.06 -1.84
C SER A 664 -49.62 -13.45 -0.57
N TYR A 665 -49.56 -12.11 -0.50
CA TYR A 665 -49.06 -11.34 0.64
C TYR A 665 -50.09 -10.29 1.05
N THR A 666 -50.49 -10.28 2.32
CA THR A 666 -51.41 -9.28 2.89
C THR A 666 -50.63 -8.36 3.83
N VAL A 667 -50.75 -7.05 3.66
CA VAL A 667 -50.04 -6.05 4.47
C VAL A 667 -50.48 -6.13 5.93
N ALA A 668 -49.53 -6.39 6.83
CA ALA A 668 -49.74 -6.43 8.27
C ALA A 668 -49.34 -5.10 8.93
N ALA A 669 -49.88 -4.85 10.14
CA ALA A 669 -49.52 -3.66 10.93
C ALA A 669 -48.06 -3.68 11.44
N SER A 670 -47.41 -4.86 11.39
CA SER A 670 -45.99 -5.08 11.73
C SER A 670 -45.01 -4.71 10.61
N ASP A 671 -45.50 -4.54 9.38
CA ASP A 671 -44.64 -4.39 8.22
C ASP A 671 -44.10 -2.97 8.12
N SER A 672 -42.85 -2.80 7.70
CA SER A 672 -42.19 -1.49 7.65
C SER A 672 -42.63 -0.64 6.44
N PRO A 673 -42.84 0.68 6.58
CA PRO A 673 -43.14 1.55 5.44
C PRO A 673 -42.03 1.47 4.38
N THR A 674 -42.40 1.17 3.14
CA THR A 674 -41.44 0.75 2.10
C THR A 674 -41.79 1.35 0.75
N ASN A 675 -40.85 2.11 0.18
CA ASN A 675 -40.99 2.75 -1.12
C ASN A 675 -40.32 1.88 -2.20
N GLY A 676 -41.08 0.93 -2.75
CA GLY A 676 -40.60 -0.10 -3.67
C GLY A 676 -40.49 -1.45 -2.98
N LEU A 677 -41.58 -2.22 -3.02
CA LEU A 677 -41.62 -3.59 -2.50
C LEU A 677 -40.64 -4.50 -3.27
N ALA A 678 -39.97 -5.43 -2.61
CA ALA A 678 -39.08 -6.39 -3.25
C ALA A 678 -39.08 -7.74 -2.51
N ILE A 679 -38.91 -8.83 -3.25
CA ILE A 679 -38.68 -10.16 -2.69
C ILE A 679 -37.18 -10.28 -2.36
N VAL A 680 -36.85 -10.63 -1.12
CA VAL A 680 -35.46 -10.64 -0.59
C VAL A 680 -34.99 -12.01 -0.07
N GLY A 681 -35.88 -12.99 0.02
CA GLY A 681 -35.56 -14.36 0.44
C GLY A 681 -36.72 -15.32 0.17
N GLY A 682 -36.45 -16.61 0.28
CA GLY A 682 -37.42 -17.68 0.04
C GLY A 682 -37.10 -18.95 0.80
N ASP A 683 -38.13 -19.61 1.31
CA ASP A 683 -38.09 -20.94 1.92
C ASP A 683 -39.16 -21.82 1.26
N GLN A 684 -38.83 -23.08 1.00
CA GLN A 684 -39.75 -24.05 0.42
C GLN A 684 -40.68 -24.67 1.49
N ASN A 685 -40.37 -24.55 2.79
CA ASN A 685 -41.14 -25.12 3.91
C ASN A 685 -41.49 -26.61 3.72
N GLY A 686 -40.53 -27.41 3.26
CA GLY A 686 -40.72 -28.83 2.97
C GLY A 686 -41.51 -29.14 1.69
N ALA A 687 -41.85 -28.13 0.89
CA ALA A 687 -42.41 -28.35 -0.44
C ALA A 687 -41.33 -28.87 -1.41
N VAL A 688 -41.72 -29.82 -2.25
CA VAL A 688 -40.96 -30.25 -3.42
C VAL A 688 -41.49 -29.46 -4.61
N ILE A 689 -40.66 -28.56 -5.14
CA ILE A 689 -40.91 -27.82 -6.38
C ILE A 689 -39.95 -28.36 -7.42
N VAL A 690 -40.46 -29.03 -8.46
CA VAL A 690 -39.64 -29.69 -9.48
C VAL A 690 -40.23 -29.59 -10.87
N ASP A 691 -39.37 -29.66 -11.89
CA ASP A 691 -39.77 -29.86 -13.29
C ASP A 691 -40.16 -31.32 -13.59
N ALA A 692 -40.46 -31.60 -14.86
CA ALA A 692 -40.84 -32.92 -15.35
C ALA A 692 -39.72 -34.00 -15.26
N ALA A 693 -38.46 -33.61 -15.05
CA ALA A 693 -37.34 -34.53 -14.78
C ALA A 693 -37.19 -34.84 -13.28
N GLY A 694 -37.87 -34.09 -12.40
CA GLY A 694 -37.77 -34.22 -10.95
C GLY A 694 -36.70 -33.30 -10.35
N HIS A 695 -36.23 -32.29 -11.09
CA HIS A 695 -35.17 -31.38 -10.66
C HIS A 695 -35.72 -30.01 -10.23
N GLY A 696 -35.10 -29.42 -9.20
CA GLY A 696 -35.54 -28.14 -8.64
C GLY A 696 -35.13 -26.93 -9.50
N PRO A 697 -36.00 -25.91 -9.68
CA PRO A 697 -35.70 -24.74 -10.48
C PRO A 697 -34.84 -23.71 -9.75
N ASP A 698 -34.14 -22.86 -10.51
CA ASP A 698 -33.50 -21.67 -9.96
C ASP A 698 -34.53 -20.60 -9.55
N PHE A 699 -34.41 -20.10 -8.32
CA PHE A 699 -35.21 -19.03 -7.76
C PHE A 699 -34.50 -17.66 -7.76
N THR A 700 -33.28 -17.52 -8.29
CA THR A 700 -32.58 -16.22 -8.35
C THR A 700 -33.42 -15.13 -9.02
N GLY A 701 -34.10 -15.44 -10.12
CA GLY A 701 -35.03 -14.53 -10.81
C GLY A 701 -36.29 -14.14 -10.00
N ALA A 702 -36.59 -14.85 -8.90
CA ALA A 702 -37.68 -14.48 -8.01
C ALA A 702 -37.35 -13.25 -7.14
N PHE A 703 -36.08 -12.92 -6.93
CA PHE A 703 -35.62 -11.78 -6.10
C PHE A 703 -35.75 -10.43 -6.84
N THR A 704 -36.94 -10.17 -7.36
CA THR A 704 -37.32 -8.99 -8.14
C THR A 704 -37.84 -7.86 -7.23
N SER A 705 -37.59 -6.61 -7.63
CA SER A 705 -38.15 -5.40 -7.00
C SER A 705 -39.25 -4.76 -7.86
N PHE A 706 -40.19 -4.09 -7.20
CA PHE A 706 -41.38 -3.47 -7.78
C PHE A 706 -41.44 -1.99 -7.36
N PRO A 707 -40.63 -1.09 -7.96
CA PRO A 707 -40.49 0.29 -7.50
C PRO A 707 -41.79 1.12 -7.46
N ALA A 708 -42.80 0.73 -8.25
CA ALA A 708 -44.10 1.39 -8.32
C ALA A 708 -45.09 0.96 -7.20
N ILE A 709 -44.74 -0.04 -6.39
CA ILE A 709 -45.55 -0.52 -5.25
C ILE A 709 -44.95 0.06 -3.97
N GLN A 710 -45.72 0.86 -3.25
CA GLN A 710 -45.37 1.35 -1.91
C GLN A 710 -46.21 0.61 -0.86
N VAL A 711 -45.68 0.40 0.35
CA VAL A 711 -46.42 -0.11 1.51
C VAL A 711 -46.37 0.92 2.62
N GLN A 712 -47.50 1.18 3.29
CA GLN A 712 -47.61 2.11 4.40
C GLN A 712 -48.22 1.47 5.67
N SER A 713 -47.68 1.87 6.81
CA SER A 713 -48.10 1.49 8.16
C SER A 713 -47.76 2.65 9.12
N GLY A 714 -48.69 3.10 9.95
CA GLY A 714 -48.47 4.23 10.86
C GLY A 714 -47.55 3.94 12.05
N ALA A 715 -47.29 4.97 12.85
CA ALA A 715 -46.61 4.83 14.14
C ALA A 715 -47.42 3.97 15.13
N THR A 716 -46.74 3.25 16.01
CA THR A 716 -47.34 2.33 17.00
C THR A 716 -46.94 2.70 18.43
N VAL A 717 -47.82 2.44 19.40
CA VAL A 717 -47.52 2.65 20.83
C VAL A 717 -46.56 1.58 21.35
N VAL A 718 -45.40 1.99 21.87
CA VAL A 718 -44.37 1.11 22.44
C VAL A 718 -44.29 1.18 23.97
N SER A 719 -44.87 2.21 24.60
CA SER A 719 -44.93 2.32 26.07
C SER A 719 -45.99 3.30 26.57
N VAL A 720 -46.44 3.09 27.80
CA VAL A 720 -47.30 4.00 28.56
C VAL A 720 -46.74 4.11 29.98
N VAL A 721 -46.43 5.32 30.43
CA VAL A 721 -45.81 5.56 31.75
C VAL A 721 -46.61 6.62 32.51
N ALA A 722 -46.97 6.31 33.76
CA ALA A 722 -47.64 7.23 34.67
C ALA A 722 -46.64 7.95 35.60
N LEU A 723 -46.92 9.22 35.93
CA LEU A 723 -46.24 9.99 36.96
C LEU A 723 -47.28 10.71 37.85
N PRO A 724 -47.30 10.49 39.18
CA PRO A 724 -46.52 9.50 39.93
C PRO A 724 -46.75 8.05 39.45
N ALA A 725 -45.72 7.21 39.61
CA ALA A 725 -45.73 5.81 39.15
C ALA A 725 -46.39 4.84 40.16
N GLY A 726 -46.75 5.34 41.35
CA GLY A 726 -47.39 4.61 42.44
C GLY A 726 -47.55 5.50 43.67
N GLY A 727 -48.62 5.28 44.44
CA GLY A 727 -49.06 6.19 45.49
C GLY A 727 -50.54 6.00 45.84
N VAL A 728 -51.05 6.89 46.69
CA VAL A 728 -52.49 7.10 46.90
C VAL A 728 -52.76 8.56 46.55
N GLU A 729 -53.44 8.79 45.44
CA GLU A 729 -53.80 10.13 44.97
C GLU A 729 -55.20 10.50 45.47
N HIS A 730 -55.36 11.71 45.99
CA HIS A 730 -56.59 12.19 46.61
C HIS A 730 -57.27 13.24 45.73
N VAL A 731 -58.50 13.65 46.07
CA VAL A 731 -59.22 14.71 45.35
C VAL A 731 -58.38 15.99 45.22
N GLY A 732 -58.08 16.38 43.99
CA GLY A 732 -57.24 17.54 43.65
C GLY A 732 -55.81 17.19 43.19
N ASP A 733 -55.32 15.98 43.48
CA ASP A 733 -54.01 15.53 43.01
C ASP A 733 -54.02 15.32 41.48
N THR A 734 -52.87 15.54 40.83
CA THR A 734 -52.75 15.55 39.36
C THR A 734 -51.66 14.62 38.87
N MET A 735 -52.06 13.66 38.03
CA MET A 735 -51.19 12.69 37.36
C MET A 735 -50.98 13.06 35.90
N THR A 736 -49.88 12.56 35.33
CA THR A 736 -49.62 12.61 33.88
C THR A 736 -49.32 11.21 33.33
N PHE A 737 -49.76 10.96 32.10
CA PHE A 737 -49.50 9.73 31.36
C PHE A 737 -48.73 10.06 30.08
N THR A 738 -47.52 9.55 29.96
CA THR A 738 -46.70 9.67 28.75
C THR A 738 -46.88 8.44 27.88
N ILE A 739 -47.41 8.62 26.67
CA ILE A 739 -47.42 7.61 25.62
C ILE A 739 -46.12 7.75 24.83
N GLY A 740 -45.35 6.66 24.70
CA GLY A 740 -44.22 6.57 23.78
C GLY A 740 -44.60 5.82 22.51
N MET A 741 -44.27 6.39 21.36
CA MET A 741 -44.45 5.83 20.01
C MET A 741 -43.13 5.25 19.48
N ASP A 742 -43.19 4.33 18.52
CA ASP A 742 -42.00 3.77 17.85
C ASP A 742 -41.22 4.81 17.02
N ARG A 743 -41.90 5.86 16.57
CA ARG A 743 -41.36 6.94 15.71
C ARG A 743 -42.03 8.29 16.02
N ALA A 744 -41.52 9.34 15.39
CA ALA A 744 -42.05 10.69 15.55
C ALA A 744 -43.48 10.84 15.01
N VAL A 745 -44.37 11.48 15.79
CA VAL A 745 -45.77 11.75 15.44
C VAL A 745 -46.13 13.22 15.61
N THR A 746 -47.23 13.63 14.96
CA THR A 746 -47.78 14.99 15.02
C THR A 746 -49.27 14.93 15.39
N VAL A 747 -49.70 15.78 16.31
CA VAL A 747 -51.12 15.92 16.71
C VAL A 747 -51.65 17.24 16.16
N SER A 748 -52.74 17.20 15.40
CA SER A 748 -53.35 18.39 14.78
C SER A 748 -54.87 18.31 14.73
N GLY A 749 -55.57 19.45 14.74
CA GLY A 749 -57.03 19.52 14.51
C GLY A 749 -57.95 19.30 15.71
N GLY A 750 -57.47 18.73 16.82
CA GLY A 750 -58.28 18.50 18.03
C GLY A 750 -57.44 18.10 19.25
N THR A 751 -58.12 17.66 20.33
CA THR A 751 -57.48 17.29 21.60
C THR A 751 -57.79 15.83 21.97
N PRO A 752 -56.87 14.88 21.72
CA PRO A 752 -57.04 13.48 22.10
C PRO A 752 -57.30 13.27 23.60
N THR A 753 -57.91 12.15 23.96
CA THR A 753 -58.15 11.73 25.35
C THR A 753 -57.84 10.26 25.60
N LEU A 754 -57.41 9.95 26.82
CA LEU A 754 -57.31 8.59 27.35
C LEU A 754 -58.42 8.37 28.38
N LYS A 755 -58.95 7.15 28.46
CA LYS A 755 -59.98 6.75 29.41
C LYS A 755 -59.38 5.92 30.54
N LEU A 756 -59.74 6.23 31.78
CA LEU A 756 -59.26 5.54 32.98
C LEU A 756 -60.31 4.55 33.51
N SER A 757 -59.89 3.46 34.18
CA SER A 757 -60.80 2.48 34.80
C SER A 757 -61.63 3.06 35.94
N ASN A 758 -61.18 4.15 36.56
CA ASN A 758 -61.88 4.84 37.64
C ASN A 758 -63.01 5.79 37.16
N SER A 759 -63.34 5.77 35.86
CA SER A 759 -64.22 6.70 35.13
C SER A 759 -63.64 8.08 34.81
N GLY A 760 -62.41 8.38 35.29
CA GLY A 760 -61.67 9.58 34.89
C GLY A 760 -61.30 9.61 33.41
N THR A 761 -60.90 10.79 32.93
CA THR A 761 -60.43 11.01 31.55
C THR A 761 -59.18 11.88 31.59
N ALA A 762 -58.08 11.39 31.02
CA ALA A 762 -56.87 12.21 30.83
C ALA A 762 -56.94 12.90 29.46
N VAL A 763 -56.52 14.17 29.42
CA VAL A 763 -56.63 15.05 28.25
C VAL A 763 -55.24 15.34 27.70
N TYR A 764 -55.08 15.29 26.38
CA TYR A 764 -53.79 15.58 25.74
C TYR A 764 -53.27 16.98 26.09
N ASP A 765 -52.09 17.02 26.69
CA ASP A 765 -51.43 18.22 27.16
C ASP A 765 -50.37 18.65 26.16
N ALA A 766 -50.77 19.51 25.22
CA ALA A 766 -49.89 20.03 24.19
C ALA A 766 -48.73 20.87 24.76
N ALA A 767 -48.90 21.48 25.94
CA ALA A 767 -47.87 22.30 26.56
C ALA A 767 -46.80 21.43 27.24
N ALA A 768 -47.20 20.43 28.02
CA ALA A 768 -46.30 19.45 28.61
C ALA A 768 -45.58 18.62 27.52
N THR A 769 -46.31 18.21 26.48
CA THR A 769 -45.72 17.48 25.34
C THR A 769 -44.66 18.31 24.61
N ALA A 770 -44.94 19.59 24.32
CA ALA A 770 -43.96 20.48 23.71
C ALA A 770 -42.76 20.76 24.62
N ALA A 771 -42.97 20.87 25.94
CA ALA A 771 -41.90 21.08 26.91
C ALA A 771 -40.94 19.88 27.05
N LEU A 772 -41.38 18.67 26.69
CA LEU A 772 -40.54 17.47 26.67
C LEU A 772 -39.53 17.47 25.51
N GLY A 773 -39.82 18.19 24.42
CA GLY A 773 -38.93 18.32 23.25
C GLY A 773 -38.75 17.06 22.41
N ASP A 774 -39.47 15.98 22.72
CA ASP A 774 -39.33 14.67 22.09
C ASP A 774 -40.57 14.32 21.23
N PRO A 775 -40.47 14.33 19.88
CA PRO A 775 -41.62 14.10 19.00
C PRO A 775 -42.09 12.64 18.97
N THR A 776 -41.42 11.71 19.65
CA THR A 776 -41.86 10.31 19.80
C THR A 776 -42.85 10.14 20.96
N LYS A 777 -43.15 11.18 21.73
CA LYS A 777 -43.93 11.10 22.97
C LYS A 777 -45.10 12.07 23.01
N LEU A 778 -46.20 11.65 23.64
CA LEU A 778 -47.41 12.44 23.87
C LEU A 778 -47.77 12.39 25.36
N ILE A 779 -47.98 13.54 25.99
CA ILE A 779 -48.38 13.63 27.41
C ILE A 779 -49.88 13.89 27.52
N PHE A 780 -50.53 13.21 28.46
CA PHE A 780 -51.93 13.40 28.83
C PHE A 780 -52.04 13.67 30.33
N SER A 781 -52.72 14.75 30.70
CA SER A 781 -52.85 15.21 32.09
C SER A 781 -54.24 14.87 32.66
N TYR A 782 -54.31 14.48 33.94
CA TYR A 782 -55.54 14.12 34.65
C TYR A 782 -55.48 14.57 36.11
N THR A 783 -56.57 15.17 36.61
CA THR A 783 -56.72 15.58 38.01
C THR A 783 -57.86 14.80 38.65
N VAL A 784 -57.63 14.25 39.85
CA VAL A 784 -58.63 13.45 40.58
C VAL A 784 -59.80 14.34 41.03
N ALA A 785 -61.02 14.00 40.60
CA ALA A 785 -62.23 14.69 41.02
C ALA A 785 -63.01 13.89 42.07
N ALA A 786 -63.74 14.58 42.95
CA ALA A 786 -64.66 13.95 43.92
C ALA A 786 -65.86 13.21 43.27
N SER A 787 -65.97 13.24 41.95
CA SER A 787 -66.92 12.46 41.14
C SER A 787 -66.37 11.13 40.65
N ASP A 788 -65.06 10.90 40.78
CA ASP A 788 -64.39 9.73 40.23
C ASP A 788 -64.50 8.53 41.19
N GLY A 789 -64.35 7.32 40.67
CA GLY A 789 -64.30 6.11 41.49
C GLY A 789 -62.95 5.96 42.21
N SER A 790 -62.96 5.42 43.43
CA SER A 790 -61.74 4.94 44.07
C SER A 790 -61.20 3.68 43.38
N VAL A 791 -59.87 3.58 43.24
CA VAL A 791 -59.17 2.39 42.73
C VAL A 791 -58.05 1.98 43.69
N SER A 792 -57.69 0.70 43.70
CA SER A 792 -56.79 0.11 44.70
C SER A 792 -55.93 -1.00 44.10
N SER A 793 -55.00 -1.56 44.88
CA SER A 793 -54.18 -2.71 44.44
C SER A 793 -54.98 -3.97 44.05
N ILE A 794 -56.28 -4.04 44.39
CA ILE A 794 -57.18 -5.16 44.04
C ILE A 794 -58.04 -4.83 42.80
N ASN A 795 -58.27 -3.55 42.51
CA ASN A 795 -58.92 -3.05 41.30
C ASN A 795 -58.08 -1.88 40.75
N PRO A 796 -57.00 -2.18 40.00
CA PRO A 796 -55.96 -1.21 39.70
C PRO A 796 -56.38 -0.21 38.62
N LEU A 797 -55.65 0.92 38.55
CA LEU A 797 -55.87 1.91 37.52
C LEU A 797 -55.43 1.37 36.15
N TYR A 798 -56.36 1.22 35.21
CA TYR A 798 -56.06 0.96 33.81
C TYR A 798 -56.27 2.23 32.99
N VAL A 799 -55.41 2.42 32.00
CA VAL A 799 -55.48 3.47 30.99
C VAL A 799 -55.68 2.80 29.64
N ALA A 800 -56.59 3.33 28.83
CA ALA A 800 -56.80 2.93 27.44
C ALA A 800 -56.98 4.17 26.56
N PHE A 801 -56.78 4.03 25.25
CA PHE A 801 -57.09 5.12 24.31
C PHE A 801 -58.59 5.42 24.34
N GLY A 802 -58.96 6.68 24.54
CA GLY A 802 -60.34 7.11 24.74
C GLY A 802 -60.99 7.58 23.43
N SER A 803 -60.46 8.66 22.86
CA SER A 803 -60.95 9.26 21.61
C SER A 803 -59.93 10.24 21.02
N GLN A 804 -59.89 10.34 19.69
CA GLN A 804 -59.13 11.39 18.99
C GLN A 804 -59.78 12.79 19.09
N ASN A 805 -61.10 12.87 19.33
CA ASN A 805 -61.87 14.13 19.42
C ASN A 805 -61.59 15.13 18.26
N GLY A 806 -61.54 14.62 17.03
CA GLY A 806 -61.26 15.42 15.83
C GLY A 806 -59.78 15.65 15.54
N ALA A 807 -58.87 15.14 16.37
CA ALA A 807 -57.44 15.22 16.11
C ALA A 807 -56.95 14.15 15.11
N ALA A 808 -56.17 14.56 14.12
CA ALA A 808 -55.32 13.64 13.37
C ALA A 808 -54.01 13.43 14.14
N ILE A 809 -53.65 12.17 14.40
CA ILE A 809 -52.37 11.78 15.00
C ILE A 809 -51.58 11.00 13.94
N LEU A 810 -50.71 11.71 13.21
CA LEU A 810 -50.04 11.19 12.02
C LEU A 810 -48.53 11.10 12.22
N ASP A 811 -47.90 10.07 11.67
CA ASP A 811 -46.44 10.02 11.56
C ASP A 811 -45.91 10.97 10.46
N LEU A 812 -44.59 11.08 10.33
CA LEU A 812 -43.95 11.96 9.34
C LEU A 812 -44.23 11.58 7.87
N SER A 813 -44.80 10.41 7.59
CA SER A 813 -45.27 10.02 6.25
C SER A 813 -46.73 10.42 5.97
N GLY A 814 -47.46 10.87 6.99
CA GLY A 814 -48.89 11.16 6.95
C GLY A 814 -49.77 9.95 7.27
N ALA A 815 -49.20 8.81 7.65
CA ALA A 815 -49.94 7.61 8.04
C ALA A 815 -50.55 7.76 9.44
N ALA A 816 -51.78 7.26 9.63
CA ALA A 816 -52.50 7.34 10.90
C ALA A 816 -51.89 6.36 11.93
N SER A 817 -51.62 6.87 13.13
CA SER A 817 -50.94 6.10 14.19
C SER A 817 -51.89 5.10 14.88
N ASP A 818 -51.41 3.88 15.15
CA ASP A 818 -52.14 2.87 15.90
C ASP A 818 -51.91 3.00 17.41
N PHE A 819 -53.03 3.11 18.14
CA PHE A 819 -53.09 3.20 19.59
C PHE A 819 -53.58 1.91 20.26
N SER A 820 -53.68 0.78 19.54
CA SER A 820 -54.07 -0.53 20.08
C SER A 820 -53.24 -0.93 21.33
N GLY A 821 -51.93 -0.66 21.31
CA GLY A 821 -50.99 -0.91 22.41
C GLY A 821 -51.15 -0.02 23.66
N THR A 822 -52.14 0.89 23.71
CA THR A 822 -52.29 1.83 24.84
C THR A 822 -52.81 1.17 26.13
N LEU A 823 -53.45 -0.01 26.06
CA LEU A 823 -54.10 -0.65 27.20
C LEU A 823 -53.08 -1.10 28.27
N THR A 824 -52.89 -0.29 29.31
CA THR A 824 -51.85 -0.47 30.34
C THR A 824 -52.44 -0.36 31.74
N GLY A 825 -51.99 -1.22 32.67
CA GLY A 825 -52.43 -1.23 34.07
C GLY A 825 -51.33 -0.80 35.05
N PHE A 826 -51.68 0.02 36.03
CA PHE A 826 -50.79 0.61 37.03
C PHE A 826 -51.17 0.14 38.45
N PRO A 827 -50.81 -1.10 38.87
CA PRO A 827 -51.21 -1.67 40.16
C PRO A 827 -50.56 -1.02 41.38
N GLY A 828 -49.57 -0.14 41.19
CA GLY A 828 -49.00 0.68 42.25
C GLY A 828 -49.78 1.96 42.56
N ILE A 829 -50.72 2.37 41.70
CA ILE A 829 -51.51 3.60 41.87
C ILE A 829 -52.86 3.27 42.48
N GLN A 830 -53.20 3.99 43.55
CA GLN A 830 -54.52 3.99 44.18
C GLN A 830 -55.10 5.41 44.11
N ILE A 831 -56.43 5.53 44.15
CA ILE A 831 -57.13 6.82 44.16
C ILE A 831 -58.18 6.78 45.25
N ASP A 832 -58.24 7.82 46.09
CA ASP A 832 -59.28 8.02 47.11
C ASP A 832 -60.06 9.31 46.84
N ALA A 833 -61.38 9.20 46.73
CA ALA A 833 -62.29 10.31 46.43
C ALA A 833 -62.93 10.96 47.69
N THR A 834 -62.51 10.60 48.92
CA THR A 834 -63.18 11.02 50.16
C THR A 834 -62.61 12.32 50.80
N PRO A 835 -63.41 13.15 51.51
CA PRO A 835 -62.96 14.45 52.04
C PRO A 835 -62.59 14.44 53.55
N PRO A 836 -61.61 15.24 54.01
CA PRO A 836 -61.10 15.24 55.39
C PRO A 836 -61.82 16.19 56.39
N VAL A 837 -61.56 15.97 57.68
CA VAL A 837 -62.05 16.77 58.84
C VAL A 837 -61.21 18.04 59.07
N THR A 838 -61.79 19.10 59.64
CA THR A 838 -61.20 20.46 59.75
C THR A 838 -61.42 21.12 61.14
N VAL A 839 -60.60 22.12 61.51
CA VAL A 839 -60.84 22.99 62.70
C VAL A 839 -61.98 23.98 62.44
N THR A 840 -62.90 24.14 63.40
CA THR A 840 -64.03 25.10 63.34
C THR A 840 -63.88 26.30 64.27
N SER A 841 -63.15 26.17 65.40
CA SER A 841 -62.83 27.31 66.28
C SER A 841 -61.67 27.01 67.23
N PHE A 842 -60.97 28.05 67.68
CA PHE A 842 -59.92 27.95 68.72
C PHE A 842 -59.93 29.22 69.59
N VAL A 843 -60.07 29.07 70.91
CA VAL A 843 -60.26 30.20 71.86
C VAL A 843 -59.37 30.07 73.09
N ALA A 844 -59.00 31.20 73.71
CA ALA A 844 -58.12 31.28 74.88
C ALA A 844 -58.84 31.81 76.14
N SER A 845 -58.38 31.37 77.31
CA SER A 845 -58.85 31.81 78.64
C SER A 845 -57.66 31.95 79.61
N PRO A 846 -57.45 33.10 80.27
CA PRO A 846 -58.21 34.35 80.10
C PRO A 846 -58.06 34.94 78.69
N ALA A 847 -59.08 35.66 78.22
CA ALA A 847 -59.07 36.28 76.89
C ALA A 847 -58.18 37.53 76.79
N SER A 848 -57.84 38.15 77.93
CA SER A 848 -56.85 39.22 78.03
C SER A 848 -56.20 39.28 79.42
N ALA A 849 -54.88 39.48 79.47
CA ALA A 849 -54.06 39.51 80.68
C ALA A 849 -52.65 40.08 80.42
N PHE A 850 -51.93 40.46 81.48
CA PHE A 850 -50.48 40.72 81.43
C PHE A 850 -49.81 39.66 82.31
N GLU A 851 -48.97 38.82 81.72
CA GLU A 851 -48.55 37.56 82.33
C GLU A 851 -47.05 37.56 82.67
N PHE A 852 -46.74 37.13 83.89
CA PHE A 852 -45.36 37.00 84.38
C PHE A 852 -45.01 35.51 84.56
N PRO A 853 -43.71 35.15 84.64
CA PRO A 853 -43.28 33.77 84.87
C PRO A 853 -44.03 33.10 86.03
N GLY A 854 -44.72 32.00 85.74
CA GLY A 854 -45.62 31.28 86.65
C GLY A 854 -47.11 31.31 86.28
N ASN A 855 -47.58 32.31 85.53
CA ASN A 855 -49.00 32.41 85.13
C ASN A 855 -49.37 31.41 84.02
N THR A 856 -50.65 31.04 83.89
CA THR A 856 -51.11 29.98 82.97
C THR A 856 -52.35 30.36 82.16
N VAL A 857 -52.29 30.11 80.84
CA VAL A 857 -53.36 30.32 79.86
C VAL A 857 -53.85 28.96 79.33
N VAL A 858 -55.17 28.82 79.12
CA VAL A 858 -55.81 27.60 78.61
C VAL A 858 -56.46 27.88 77.25
N PHE A 859 -56.29 26.98 76.28
CA PHE A 859 -56.88 27.06 74.95
C PHE A 859 -57.84 25.89 74.70
N THR A 860 -58.95 26.14 74.00
CA THR A 860 -59.98 25.15 73.64
C THR A 860 -60.20 25.15 72.14
N MET A 861 -59.85 24.05 71.46
CA MET A 861 -60.04 23.85 70.02
C MET A 861 -61.29 23.01 69.77
N THR A 862 -62.01 23.30 68.67
CA THR A 862 -63.18 22.52 68.22
C THR A 862 -63.02 22.14 66.74
N MET A 863 -63.44 20.93 66.40
CA MET A 863 -63.35 20.33 65.05
C MET A 863 -64.71 20.32 64.34
N SER A 864 -64.75 19.96 63.05
CA SER A 864 -65.97 19.74 62.26
C SER A 864 -66.52 18.31 62.33
N GLY A 865 -65.75 17.38 62.88
CA GLY A 865 -66.12 16.00 63.17
C GLY A 865 -65.37 15.47 64.40
N PRO A 866 -65.74 14.30 64.93
CA PRO A 866 -65.07 13.72 66.09
C PRO A 866 -63.65 13.25 65.74
N VAL A 867 -62.70 13.46 66.64
CA VAL A 867 -61.29 13.08 66.45
C VAL A 867 -60.72 12.34 67.67
N THR A 868 -59.79 11.42 67.45
CA THR A 868 -59.04 10.70 68.48
C THR A 868 -57.59 11.17 68.48
N VAL A 869 -57.01 11.42 69.66
CA VAL A 869 -55.57 11.65 69.85
C VAL A 869 -54.95 10.41 70.47
N TRP A 870 -53.91 9.86 69.83
CA TRP A 870 -53.24 8.63 70.26
C TRP A 870 -51.71 8.75 70.15
N GLY A 871 -50.96 7.98 70.94
CA GLY A 871 -49.51 7.79 70.77
C GLY A 871 -48.57 8.88 71.32
N GLY A 872 -49.05 10.09 71.65
CA GLY A 872 -48.20 11.18 72.14
C GLY A 872 -48.97 12.39 72.69
N THR A 873 -48.28 13.52 72.85
CA THR A 873 -48.84 14.75 73.43
C THR A 873 -48.64 15.95 72.49
N PRO A 874 -49.65 16.34 71.69
CA PRO A 874 -49.57 17.49 70.80
C PRO A 874 -49.23 18.79 71.53
N THR A 875 -48.61 19.73 70.82
CA THR A 875 -48.23 21.05 71.34
C THR A 875 -48.40 22.14 70.28
N PHE A 876 -48.52 23.39 70.74
CA PHE A 876 -48.41 24.58 69.91
C PHE A 876 -47.30 25.49 70.44
N THR A 877 -46.33 25.83 69.59
CA THR A 877 -45.32 26.86 69.86
C THR A 877 -45.91 28.24 69.62
N LEU A 878 -45.76 29.12 70.59
CA LEU A 878 -46.30 30.47 70.59
C LEU A 878 -45.25 31.48 70.11
N ASN A 879 -45.69 32.65 69.65
CA ASN A 879 -44.82 33.73 69.15
C ASN A 879 -43.79 34.24 70.17
N ASN A 880 -44.02 34.02 71.46
CA ASN A 880 -43.07 34.35 72.54
C ASN A 880 -42.09 33.21 72.89
N ARG A 881 -42.06 32.11 72.10
CA ARG A 881 -41.39 30.82 72.38
C ARG A 881 -41.98 29.98 73.52
N GLY A 882 -43.02 30.45 74.20
CA GLY A 882 -43.83 29.61 75.08
C GLY A 882 -44.44 28.44 74.32
N THR A 883 -44.76 27.36 75.02
CA THR A 883 -45.38 26.16 74.42
C THR A 883 -46.68 25.82 75.14
N ALA A 884 -47.78 25.76 74.39
CA ALA A 884 -49.05 25.25 74.87
C ALA A 884 -49.10 23.73 74.65
N VAL A 885 -49.30 22.96 75.71
CA VAL A 885 -49.24 21.49 75.72
C VAL A 885 -50.64 20.90 75.83
N TYR A 886 -50.94 19.87 75.05
CA TYR A 886 -52.22 19.14 75.11
C TYR A 886 -52.44 18.53 76.50
N ASP A 887 -53.62 18.77 77.06
CA ASP A 887 -54.03 18.20 78.35
C ASP A 887 -55.15 17.18 78.11
N ALA A 888 -54.75 15.90 78.06
CA ALA A 888 -55.66 14.78 77.86
C ALA A 888 -56.71 14.64 78.99
N ALA A 889 -56.36 15.02 80.24
CA ALA A 889 -57.26 14.91 81.38
C ALA A 889 -58.31 16.04 81.37
N ALA A 890 -57.89 17.27 81.06
CA ALA A 890 -58.81 18.40 80.88
C ALA A 890 -59.68 18.25 79.63
N THR A 891 -59.17 17.59 78.58
CA THR A 891 -59.95 17.25 77.37
C THR A 891 -61.00 16.19 77.68
N ALA A 892 -60.62 15.07 78.31
CA ALA A 892 -61.58 14.02 78.69
C ALA A 892 -62.67 14.52 79.66
N ALA A 893 -62.36 15.52 80.49
CA ALA A 893 -63.33 16.16 81.39
C ALA A 893 -64.40 17.02 80.69
N LEU A 894 -64.34 17.22 79.36
CA LEU A 894 -65.38 17.90 78.59
C LEU A 894 -66.51 16.97 78.10
N ASP A 895 -66.28 15.66 78.04
CA ASP A 895 -67.18 14.65 77.44
C ASP A 895 -67.65 14.98 76.01
N ASP A 896 -66.78 15.59 75.20
CA ASP A 896 -67.06 16.01 73.83
C ASP A 896 -65.92 15.61 72.87
N PRO A 897 -66.11 14.61 71.99
CA PRO A 897 -65.07 14.11 71.08
C PRO A 897 -64.74 15.05 69.91
N THR A 898 -65.38 16.23 69.82
CA THR A 898 -65.04 17.27 68.84
C THR A 898 -64.06 18.30 69.38
N LYS A 899 -63.67 18.24 70.66
CA LYS A 899 -62.86 19.29 71.33
C LYS A 899 -61.54 18.78 71.91
N LEU A 900 -60.52 19.65 71.91
CA LEU A 900 -59.19 19.39 72.49
C LEU A 900 -58.72 20.60 73.34
N ILE A 901 -58.14 20.34 74.52
CA ILE A 901 -57.62 21.36 75.45
C ILE A 901 -56.09 21.42 75.41
N PHE A 902 -55.54 22.63 75.41
CA PHE A 902 -54.10 22.90 75.54
C PHE A 902 -53.84 23.91 76.67
N LYS A 903 -52.69 23.83 77.35
CA LYS A 903 -52.29 24.71 78.45
C LYS A 903 -50.87 25.24 78.28
N TYR A 904 -50.67 26.53 78.51
CA TYR A 904 -49.37 27.20 78.46
C TYR A 904 -49.09 27.90 79.80
N THR A 905 -47.92 27.67 80.39
CA THR A 905 -47.46 28.34 81.62
C THR A 905 -46.20 29.14 81.32
N VAL A 906 -46.20 30.44 81.62
CA VAL A 906 -45.12 31.38 81.31
C VAL A 906 -43.83 31.04 82.06
N GLN A 907 -42.70 31.03 81.36
CA GLN A 907 -41.38 30.75 81.92
C GLN A 907 -40.49 32.00 81.97
N ALA A 908 -39.50 32.00 82.86
CA ALA A 908 -38.50 33.07 82.97
C ALA A 908 -37.49 33.10 81.79
N SER A 909 -37.65 32.22 80.81
CA SER A 909 -36.92 32.16 79.54
C SER A 909 -37.73 32.65 78.34
N ASP A 910 -39.02 32.93 78.50
CA ASP A 910 -39.92 33.29 77.40
C ASP A 910 -39.65 34.73 76.93
N LEU A 911 -39.89 35.00 75.65
CA LEU A 911 -39.68 36.32 75.06
C LEU A 911 -40.83 37.29 75.42
N ILE A 912 -40.56 38.58 75.21
CA ILE A 912 -41.61 39.62 75.23
C ILE A 912 -42.57 39.40 74.05
N ALA A 913 -43.87 39.41 74.34
CA ALA A 913 -44.93 39.54 73.35
C ALA A 913 -45.98 40.55 73.85
N ASN A 914 -46.75 41.14 72.92
CA ASN A 914 -47.80 42.13 73.17
C ASN A 914 -49.07 41.72 72.40
N GLY A 915 -49.58 40.53 72.70
CA GLY A 915 -50.50 39.76 71.86
C GLY A 915 -49.86 38.41 71.54
N LEU A 916 -50.49 37.33 71.99
CA LEU A 916 -49.98 35.97 71.90
C LEU A 916 -50.54 35.30 70.64
N SER A 917 -49.76 34.49 69.92
CA SER A 917 -50.26 33.78 68.74
C SER A 917 -49.59 32.44 68.50
N VAL A 918 -50.30 31.54 67.81
CA VAL A 918 -49.81 30.21 67.45
C VAL A 918 -48.97 30.29 66.18
N VAL A 919 -47.69 29.92 66.29
CA VAL A 919 -46.70 30.01 65.20
C VAL A 919 -46.37 28.64 64.61
N ARG A 920 -46.47 27.58 65.41
CA ARG A 920 -46.25 26.19 64.98
C ARG A 920 -47.15 25.25 65.79
N GLY A 921 -47.73 24.25 65.14
CA GLY A 921 -48.19 23.03 65.81
C GLY A 921 -47.13 21.94 65.65
N ASP A 922 -46.90 21.16 66.70
CA ASP A 922 -46.09 19.94 66.65
C ASP A 922 -46.85 18.81 67.35
N GLN A 923 -47.01 17.68 66.68
CA GLN A 923 -47.75 16.54 67.21
C GLN A 923 -46.95 15.72 68.23
N ASN A 924 -45.61 15.87 68.30
CA ASN A 924 -44.73 15.16 69.24
C ASN A 924 -45.02 13.65 69.37
N GLY A 925 -45.07 12.96 68.23
CA GLY A 925 -45.35 11.52 68.15
C GLY A 925 -46.82 11.13 68.34
N ALA A 926 -47.71 12.08 68.60
CA ALA A 926 -49.15 11.82 68.55
C ALA A 926 -49.65 11.67 67.12
N ILE A 927 -50.69 10.86 66.95
CA ILE A 927 -51.54 10.83 65.76
C ILE A 927 -52.89 11.40 66.17
N ILE A 928 -53.37 12.41 65.46
CA ILE A 928 -54.76 12.90 65.58
C ILE A 928 -55.49 12.41 64.34
N PHE A 929 -56.60 11.69 64.49
CA PHE A 929 -57.31 11.08 63.36
C PHE A 929 -58.83 11.00 63.56
N ASP A 930 -59.58 10.97 62.45
CA ASP A 930 -61.03 10.75 62.42
C ASP A 930 -61.41 9.25 62.52
N ALA A 931 -62.69 8.92 62.37
CA ALA A 931 -63.16 7.53 62.44
C ALA A 931 -62.79 6.64 61.23
N ALA A 932 -62.25 7.23 60.15
CA ALA A 932 -61.75 6.51 58.97
C ALA A 932 -60.21 6.36 58.99
N GLY A 933 -59.51 7.13 59.82
CA GLY A 933 -58.05 7.12 59.98
C GLY A 933 -57.34 8.35 59.40
N HIS A 934 -58.08 9.33 58.88
CA HIS A 934 -57.49 10.52 58.26
C HIS A 934 -57.03 11.53 59.31
N GLY A 935 -55.87 12.15 59.09
CA GLY A 935 -55.44 13.31 59.86
C GLY A 935 -56.30 14.53 59.56
N PRO A 936 -56.77 15.29 60.56
CA PRO A 936 -57.57 16.49 60.33
C PRO A 936 -56.70 17.68 59.88
N ASP A 937 -57.28 18.57 59.09
CA ASP A 937 -56.68 19.87 58.80
C ASP A 937 -56.74 20.78 60.04
N LEU A 938 -55.56 21.11 60.56
CA LEU A 938 -55.36 21.99 61.71
C LEU A 938 -55.06 23.45 61.30
N SER A 939 -55.20 23.83 60.02
CA SER A 939 -54.96 25.19 59.51
C SER A 939 -55.72 26.27 60.30
N GLY A 940 -56.96 25.97 60.71
CA GLY A 940 -57.79 26.87 61.53
C GLY A 940 -57.29 27.11 62.96
N ALA A 941 -56.27 26.39 63.43
CA ALA A 941 -55.65 26.60 64.75
C ALA A 941 -54.59 27.72 64.77
N PHE A 942 -54.12 28.19 63.60
CA PHE A 942 -53.08 29.22 63.49
C PHE A 942 -53.66 30.63 63.66
N THR A 943 -54.18 30.91 64.86
CA THR A 943 -54.89 32.15 65.19
C THR A 943 -54.13 33.06 66.18
N ASN A 944 -54.61 34.31 66.28
CA ASN A 944 -54.03 35.37 67.11
C ASN A 944 -54.93 35.67 68.33
N PHE A 945 -54.32 35.77 69.51
CA PHE A 945 -54.93 36.15 70.78
C PHE A 945 -54.34 37.49 71.26
N PRO A 946 -54.76 38.64 70.71
CA PRO A 946 -54.10 39.94 70.90
C PRO A 946 -54.18 40.54 72.32
N GLY A 947 -54.74 39.81 73.31
CA GLY A 947 -54.94 40.31 74.68
C GLY A 947 -53.85 39.99 75.71
N ILE A 948 -52.72 39.32 75.37
CA ILE A 948 -51.84 38.60 76.34
C ILE A 948 -50.32 38.92 76.15
N ALA A 949 -49.49 39.12 77.21
CA ALA A 949 -48.09 39.68 77.15
C ALA A 949 -47.03 39.23 78.26
N VAL A 950 -45.66 39.39 78.10
CA VAL A 950 -44.49 38.80 78.92
C VAL A 950 -43.10 39.61 78.93
N SER A 951 -42.02 39.37 79.77
CA SER A 951 -40.62 40.02 79.74
C SER A 951 -39.37 39.43 80.57
N THR A 952 -38.06 39.79 80.31
CA THR A 952 -36.74 39.21 80.87
C THR A 952 -35.37 40.06 80.89
N PRO A 953 -34.26 39.73 81.66
CA PRO A 953 -32.88 40.41 81.79
C PRO A 953 -31.58 39.58 81.38
N ALA A 954 -30.23 39.70 81.68
CA ALA A 954 -29.20 40.49 82.51
C ALA A 954 -27.66 40.39 82.00
N THR A 955 -26.56 40.72 82.78
CA THR A 955 -25.05 40.72 82.43
C THR A 955 -24.01 40.57 83.63
N GLY A 956 -22.75 40.02 83.48
CA GLY A 956 -21.70 39.88 84.59
C GLY A 956 -20.21 39.42 84.27
N VAL A 957 -19.32 39.18 85.28
CA VAL A 957 -17.87 38.73 85.16
C VAL A 957 -17.67 37.26 84.75
N ILE A 958 -16.54 36.91 84.10
CA ILE A 958 -16.11 35.53 83.76
C ILE A 958 -14.77 35.09 84.42
N SER A 959 -13.64 35.73 84.12
CA SER A 959 -12.28 35.19 84.47
C SER A 959 -11.23 36.25 84.80
N ALA A 960 -10.08 35.82 85.34
CA ALA A 960 -8.97 36.66 85.79
C ALA A 960 -7.61 35.99 85.53
N SER A 961 -6.54 36.78 85.32
CA SER A 961 -5.15 36.32 85.09
C SER A 961 -4.13 37.39 85.46
N ALA A 962 -2.94 36.98 85.92
CA ALA A 962 -1.79 37.88 86.15
C ALA A 962 -0.71 37.71 85.05
N SER A 963 0.12 38.74 84.86
CA SER A 963 1.31 38.73 84.00
C SER A 963 2.45 39.50 84.68
N PRO A 964 3.60 38.87 85.00
CA PRO A 964 3.86 37.43 84.89
C PRO A 964 2.85 36.59 85.69
N SER A 965 2.63 35.35 85.23
CA SER A 965 1.55 34.49 85.73
C SER A 965 2.00 33.50 86.80
N SER A 966 3.32 33.30 86.93
CA SER A 966 3.98 32.49 87.96
C SER A 966 5.45 32.88 88.01
N GLY A 967 6.02 32.98 89.20
CA GLY A 967 7.38 33.48 89.38
C GLY A 967 7.73 33.78 90.83
N THR A 968 8.86 34.44 91.01
CA THR A 968 9.20 35.19 92.22
C THR A 968 9.63 36.55 91.73
N GLU A 969 8.78 37.54 91.94
CA GLU A 969 8.99 38.92 91.51
C GLU A 969 9.80 39.66 92.58
N GLU A 970 10.66 40.59 92.16
CA GLU A 970 11.58 41.30 93.04
C GLU A 970 11.25 42.81 93.04
N PRO A 971 11.75 43.62 94.00
CA PRO A 971 11.42 45.04 94.07
C PRO A 971 11.86 45.83 92.84
N GLY A 972 10.88 46.43 92.16
CA GLY A 972 11.02 47.08 90.85
C GLY A 972 10.14 46.46 89.77
N ASP A 973 9.75 45.19 89.92
CA ASP A 973 8.93 44.47 88.94
C ASP A 973 7.48 44.95 88.91
N VAL A 974 6.84 44.82 87.73
CA VAL A 974 5.47 45.30 87.48
C VAL A 974 4.55 44.16 87.08
N ILE A 975 3.63 43.81 87.99
CA ILE A 975 2.63 42.76 87.83
C ILE A 975 1.35 43.37 87.25
N THR A 976 0.89 42.81 86.12
CA THR A 976 -0.30 43.26 85.39
C THR A 976 -1.44 42.25 85.58
N LEU A 977 -2.55 42.67 86.19
CA LEU A 977 -3.73 41.86 86.45
C LEU A 977 -4.83 42.16 85.42
N THR A 978 -5.37 41.15 84.76
CA THR A 978 -6.40 41.29 83.71
C THR A 978 -7.64 40.47 84.02
N PHE A 979 -8.82 41.08 83.94
CA PHE A 979 -10.14 40.48 84.14
C PHE A 979 -10.94 40.45 82.83
N SER A 980 -11.89 39.51 82.71
CA SER A 980 -12.75 39.32 81.52
C SER A 980 -14.24 39.28 81.88
N MET A 981 -15.06 40.00 81.11
CA MET A 981 -16.51 40.18 81.30
C MET A 981 -17.33 39.37 80.27
N SER A 982 -18.59 39.05 80.57
CA SER A 982 -19.47 38.30 79.64
C SER A 982 -20.04 39.14 78.50
N ARG A 983 -19.91 40.46 78.57
CA ARG A 983 -20.21 41.45 77.52
C ARG A 983 -19.23 42.61 77.65
N ALA A 984 -19.19 43.48 76.64
CA ALA A 984 -18.39 44.71 76.72
C ALA A 984 -18.85 45.60 77.89
N VAL A 985 -17.90 46.14 78.66
CA VAL A 985 -18.14 47.02 79.82
C VAL A 985 -17.30 48.27 79.71
N THR A 986 -17.95 49.44 79.77
CA THR A 986 -17.28 50.74 79.79
C THR A 986 -17.02 51.18 81.23
N VAL A 987 -15.82 51.68 81.52
CA VAL A 987 -15.46 52.28 82.82
C VAL A 987 -15.25 53.78 82.65
N THR A 988 -15.96 54.60 83.43
CA THR A 988 -15.89 56.07 83.35
C THR A 988 -16.01 56.73 84.72
N GLY A 989 -15.51 57.97 84.88
CA GLY A 989 -15.77 58.81 86.06
C GLY A 989 -14.76 58.73 87.23
N GLY A 990 -13.93 57.68 87.30
CA GLY A 990 -12.89 57.53 88.33
C GLY A 990 -11.88 56.43 87.99
N THR A 991 -10.93 56.17 88.89
CA THR A 991 -9.89 55.14 88.72
C THR A 991 -10.02 54.07 89.81
N PRO A 992 -10.61 52.89 89.49
CA PRO A 992 -10.71 51.78 90.42
C PRO A 992 -9.35 51.29 90.93
N THR A 993 -9.32 50.74 92.14
CA THR A 993 -8.14 50.07 92.73
C THR A 993 -8.51 48.71 93.31
N LEU A 994 -7.54 47.80 93.40
CA LEU A 994 -7.66 46.48 94.02
C LEU A 994 -6.61 46.36 95.12
N THR A 995 -7.01 45.97 96.33
CA THR A 995 -6.09 45.74 97.45
C THR A 995 -5.59 44.29 97.43
N LEU A 996 -4.29 44.11 97.62
CA LEU A 996 -3.60 42.82 97.49
C LEU A 996 -3.16 42.27 98.86
N ASN A 997 -2.91 40.95 98.94
CA ASN A 997 -2.60 40.24 100.19
C ASN A 997 -1.13 40.37 100.68
N ASP A 998 -0.24 40.92 99.86
CA ASP A 998 1.13 41.34 100.20
C ASP A 998 1.18 42.73 100.88
N GLY A 999 0.03 43.42 100.96
CA GLY A 999 -0.11 44.81 101.40
C GLY A 999 -0.14 45.83 100.26
N GLY A 1000 0.06 45.39 99.01
CA GLY A 1000 0.07 46.21 97.81
C GLY A 1000 -1.31 46.70 97.36
N THR A 1001 -1.31 47.55 96.33
CA THR A 1001 -2.53 48.03 95.67
C THR A 1001 -2.32 48.12 94.16
N ALA A 1002 -3.07 47.34 93.40
CA ALA A 1002 -3.12 47.45 91.95
C ALA A 1002 -4.09 48.57 91.54
N THR A 1003 -3.70 49.38 90.55
CA THR A 1003 -4.50 50.53 90.09
C THR A 1003 -4.99 50.28 88.66
N TYR A 1004 -6.25 50.62 88.37
CA TYR A 1004 -6.83 50.43 87.03
C TYR A 1004 -6.05 51.19 85.96
N ASP A 1005 -5.54 50.46 84.98
CA ASP A 1005 -4.73 50.98 83.90
C ASP A 1005 -5.58 51.10 82.63
N ALA A 1006 -6.13 52.30 82.43
CA ALA A 1006 -6.94 52.61 81.27
C ALA A 1006 -6.14 52.55 79.94
N ALA A 1007 -4.82 52.76 79.98
CA ALA A 1007 -3.97 52.71 78.79
C ALA A 1007 -3.66 51.26 78.40
N ALA A 1008 -3.28 50.42 79.36
CA ALA A 1008 -3.09 48.98 79.14
C ALA A 1008 -4.41 48.29 78.75
N THR A 1009 -5.53 48.66 79.38
CA THR A 1009 -6.87 48.15 79.00
C THR A 1009 -7.21 48.52 77.56
N ALA A 1010 -6.99 49.76 77.13
CA ALA A 1010 -7.21 50.17 75.74
C ALA A 1010 -6.24 49.47 74.76
N ALA A 1011 -4.98 49.23 75.17
CA ALA A 1011 -3.98 48.57 74.35
C ALA A 1011 -4.29 47.10 74.03
N LEU A 1012 -5.10 46.42 74.86
CA LEU A 1012 -5.61 45.06 74.55
C LEU A 1012 -6.63 45.05 73.39
N GLY A 1013 -7.27 46.18 73.08
CA GLY A 1013 -8.27 46.31 72.01
C GLY A 1013 -9.61 45.58 72.24
N ASP A 1014 -9.77 44.86 73.35
CA ASP A 1014 -10.95 44.06 73.69
C ASP A 1014 -11.78 44.75 74.80
N PRO A 1015 -12.97 45.29 74.50
CA PRO A 1015 -13.80 46.01 75.47
C PRO A 1015 -14.51 45.09 76.49
N THR A 1016 -14.24 43.78 76.46
CA THR A 1016 -14.62 42.83 77.53
C THR A 1016 -13.52 42.68 78.59
N LYS A 1017 -12.33 43.27 78.39
CA LYS A 1017 -11.18 43.19 79.32
C LYS A 1017 -11.07 44.43 80.20
N LEU A 1018 -10.49 44.24 81.38
CA LEU A 1018 -10.13 45.30 82.32
C LEU A 1018 -8.76 44.99 82.93
N VAL A 1019 -7.84 45.96 82.92
CA VAL A 1019 -6.45 45.78 83.35
C VAL A 1019 -6.12 46.65 84.56
N PHE A 1020 -5.37 46.10 85.51
CA PHE A 1020 -4.85 46.79 86.69
C PHE A 1020 -3.36 46.53 86.83
N SER A 1021 -2.57 47.57 87.09
CA SER A 1021 -1.11 47.50 87.18
C SER A 1021 -0.67 47.67 88.65
N TYR A 1022 0.26 46.83 89.10
CA TYR A 1022 0.88 46.88 90.44
C TYR A 1022 2.41 46.83 90.29
N ALA A 1023 3.13 47.70 90.98
CA ALA A 1023 4.60 47.68 91.04
C ALA A 1023 5.05 47.19 92.42
N VAL A 1024 5.89 46.16 92.44
CA VAL A 1024 6.51 45.63 93.66
C VAL A 1024 7.50 46.69 94.17
N HIS A 1025 7.26 47.22 95.37
CA HIS A 1025 8.05 48.32 95.91
C HIS A 1025 9.10 47.81 96.93
N ALA A 1026 10.28 48.42 96.95
CA ALA A 1026 11.37 48.06 97.87
C ALA A 1026 11.16 48.56 99.32
N ASP A 1027 9.95 48.96 99.66
CA ASP A 1027 9.62 49.55 100.95
C ASP A 1027 9.41 48.47 102.02
N TYR A 1028 9.91 48.78 103.22
CA TYR A 1028 9.95 47.92 104.42
C TYR A 1028 8.58 47.43 104.96
N ASN A 1029 7.49 47.67 104.24
CA ASN A 1029 6.11 47.30 104.57
C ASN A 1029 5.51 46.22 103.64
N VAL A 1030 6.16 45.88 102.52
CA VAL A 1030 5.70 44.78 101.65
C VAL A 1030 6.03 43.44 102.31
N HIS A 1031 5.16 42.45 102.15
CA HIS A 1031 5.36 41.11 102.73
C HIS A 1031 5.59 40.06 101.64
N ASN A 1032 6.62 39.23 101.82
CA ASN A 1032 6.85 38.06 100.97
C ASN A 1032 5.62 37.14 101.03
N VAL A 1033 4.96 36.94 99.89
CA VAL A 1033 3.85 36.00 99.73
C VAL A 1033 4.23 34.90 98.74
N ASP A 1034 3.74 33.68 98.96
CA ASP A 1034 3.91 32.55 98.02
C ASP A 1034 2.82 32.52 96.92
N SER A 1035 1.76 33.32 97.06
CA SER A 1035 0.71 33.51 96.06
C SER A 1035 0.02 34.87 96.26
N LEU A 1036 0.10 35.73 95.25
CA LEU A 1036 -0.57 37.02 95.20
C LEU A 1036 -2.08 36.87 94.96
N ALA A 1037 -2.92 37.68 95.61
CA ALA A 1037 -4.38 37.60 95.54
C ALA A 1037 -5.08 38.94 95.77
N VAL A 1038 -6.21 39.15 95.08
CA VAL A 1038 -7.09 40.32 95.32
C VAL A 1038 -7.98 40.07 96.52
N VAL A 1039 -7.89 40.96 97.52
CA VAL A 1039 -8.64 40.88 98.78
C VAL A 1039 -9.92 41.74 98.72
N GLN A 1040 -9.89 42.87 98.03
CA GLN A 1040 -11.02 43.80 97.90
C GLN A 1040 -10.90 44.66 96.62
N GLU A 1041 -12.02 44.94 95.95
CA GLU A 1041 -12.13 46.00 94.95
C GLU A 1041 -12.68 47.31 95.53
N ASN A 1042 -12.13 48.45 95.10
CA ASN A 1042 -12.60 49.78 95.47
C ASN A 1042 -12.81 50.62 94.20
N GLN A 1043 -14.06 50.96 93.89
CA GLN A 1043 -14.42 51.58 92.61
C GLN A 1043 -14.02 53.07 92.48
N ASN A 1044 -13.73 53.75 93.60
CA ASN A 1044 -13.22 55.13 93.67
C ASN A 1044 -13.95 56.14 92.75
N GLY A 1045 -15.29 56.07 92.72
CA GLY A 1045 -16.13 56.98 91.93
C GLY A 1045 -16.31 56.60 90.46
N ALA A 1046 -15.72 55.49 89.99
CA ALA A 1046 -15.96 54.98 88.65
C ALA A 1046 -17.34 54.28 88.51
N VAL A 1047 -17.89 54.34 87.30
CA VAL A 1047 -19.12 53.65 86.90
C VAL A 1047 -18.80 52.62 85.82
N PHE A 1048 -19.26 51.39 86.04
CA PHE A 1048 -19.17 50.26 85.10
C PHE A 1048 -20.54 50.06 84.43
N ALA A 1049 -20.59 49.99 83.09
CA ALA A 1049 -21.85 49.80 82.36
C ALA A 1049 -21.70 48.98 81.08
N ASP A 1050 -22.67 48.11 80.78
CA ASP A 1050 -22.76 47.42 79.49
C ASP A 1050 -23.21 48.37 78.36
N GLY A 1051 -23.13 47.92 77.10
CA GLY A 1051 -23.48 48.72 75.91
C GLY A 1051 -24.94 49.20 75.80
N ASN A 1052 -25.78 48.96 76.81
CA ASN A 1052 -27.14 49.49 76.95
C ASN A 1052 -27.31 50.27 78.28
N ALA A 1053 -26.20 50.76 78.86
CA ALA A 1053 -26.14 51.50 80.13
C ALA A 1053 -26.64 50.73 81.38
N ARG A 1054 -26.61 49.39 81.35
CA ARG A 1054 -26.95 48.56 82.54
C ARG A 1054 -25.69 48.25 83.36
N PRO A 1055 -25.75 48.30 84.71
CA PRO A 1055 -24.62 47.88 85.54
C PRO A 1055 -24.38 46.36 85.45
N PRO A 1056 -23.13 45.89 85.34
CA PRO A 1056 -22.79 44.47 85.37
C PRO A 1056 -22.66 43.95 86.81
N ASP A 1057 -22.81 42.64 87.00
CA ASP A 1057 -22.31 41.96 88.20
C ASP A 1057 -20.78 41.91 88.18
N LEU A 1058 -20.14 42.38 89.27
CA LEU A 1058 -18.69 42.53 89.45
C LEU A 1058 -18.10 41.56 90.50
N SER A 1059 -18.90 40.68 91.11
CA SER A 1059 -18.48 39.85 92.26
C SER A 1059 -17.35 38.84 91.99
N GLY A 1060 -16.87 38.75 90.74
CA GLY A 1060 -15.84 37.80 90.32
C GLY A 1060 -14.39 38.27 90.44
N PHE A 1061 -14.12 39.49 90.93
CA PHE A 1061 -12.77 40.06 91.02
C PHE A 1061 -11.89 39.49 92.15
N THR A 1062 -12.47 39.04 93.27
CA THR A 1062 -11.74 38.51 94.43
C THR A 1062 -11.30 37.06 94.22
N LYS A 1063 -10.17 36.87 93.54
CA LYS A 1063 -9.54 35.55 93.28
C LYS A 1063 -8.02 35.59 93.48
N PRO A 1064 -7.40 34.46 93.89
CA PRO A 1064 -5.95 34.33 94.00
C PRO A 1064 -5.28 33.97 92.66
N PHE A 1065 -4.05 34.45 92.47
CA PHE A 1065 -3.14 34.08 91.38
C PHE A 1065 -2.11 33.08 91.93
N ALA A 1066 -2.40 31.80 91.74
CA ALA A 1066 -1.55 30.72 92.24
C ALA A 1066 -0.18 30.69 91.55
N ASN A 1067 0.87 30.43 92.33
CA ASN A 1067 2.28 30.30 91.91
C ASN A 1067 3.02 31.62 91.55
N LEU A 1068 2.47 32.78 91.87
CA LEU A 1068 3.16 34.08 91.76
C LEU A 1068 3.56 34.59 93.16
N ALA A 1069 4.86 34.58 93.46
CA ALA A 1069 5.45 34.94 94.75
C ALA A 1069 6.32 36.22 94.66
N VAL A 1070 6.81 36.74 95.80
CA VAL A 1070 7.61 37.99 95.86
C VAL A 1070 8.83 37.86 96.79
N LYS A 1071 10.07 37.96 96.25
CA LYS A 1071 11.45 37.79 96.81
C LYS A 1071 12.27 39.12 96.90
N VAL A 1072 13.54 39.09 97.38
CA VAL A 1072 14.55 40.20 97.41
C VAL A 1072 16.00 39.64 97.51
N GLY A 1073 17.03 40.25 96.88
CA GLY A 1073 18.46 39.81 96.91
C GLY A 1073 19.57 40.91 96.83
N ILE A 1074 20.87 40.52 96.77
CA ILE A 1074 22.06 41.41 96.78
C ILE A 1074 22.96 41.23 95.53
N ASP A 1075 23.53 42.31 94.98
CA ASP A 1075 24.30 42.32 93.72
C ASP A 1075 25.81 42.67 93.87
N LEU A 1076 26.65 42.03 93.05
CA LEU A 1076 28.11 42.21 92.93
C LEU A 1076 28.55 42.39 91.46
N THR A 1077 28.11 43.50 90.84
CA THR A 1077 28.37 43.89 89.44
C THR A 1077 29.81 43.75 88.90
N ASN A 1078 30.84 43.79 89.76
CA ASN A 1078 32.26 43.74 89.36
C ASN A 1078 32.92 42.34 89.47
N VAL A 1079 32.17 41.28 89.74
CA VAL A 1079 32.69 39.89 89.75
C VAL A 1079 31.96 39.08 88.69
N ALA A 1080 32.66 38.62 87.66
CA ALA A 1080 32.03 38.04 86.49
C ALA A 1080 31.43 36.65 86.74
N PHE A 1081 30.22 36.43 86.23
CA PHE A 1081 29.54 35.14 86.30
C PHE A 1081 29.90 34.22 85.12
N GLY A 1082 30.35 33.00 85.40
CA GLY A 1082 30.74 32.00 84.41
C GLY A 1082 31.38 30.76 85.04
N ALA A 1083 31.99 29.91 84.22
CA ALA A 1083 32.57 28.63 84.67
C ALA A 1083 33.77 28.76 85.63
N SER A 1084 34.35 29.96 85.77
CA SER A 1084 35.42 30.29 86.72
C SER A 1084 34.90 30.88 88.03
N THR A 1085 33.60 31.17 88.15
CA THR A 1085 33.02 31.81 89.34
C THR A 1085 33.00 30.83 90.51
N THR A 1086 33.57 31.27 91.62
CA THR A 1086 33.71 30.49 92.86
C THR A 1086 33.18 31.26 94.04
N LEU A 1087 32.42 30.58 94.90
CA LEU A 1087 32.09 31.05 96.23
C LEU A 1087 32.99 30.30 97.23
N GLY A 1088 33.67 31.05 98.08
CA GLY A 1088 34.46 30.53 99.19
C GLY A 1088 34.04 31.24 100.47
N TYR A 1089 33.46 30.53 101.42
CA TYR A 1089 33.11 31.07 102.72
C TYR A 1089 34.18 30.67 103.75
N ALA A 1090 34.80 31.66 104.39
CA ALA A 1090 35.79 31.47 105.44
C ALA A 1090 35.21 31.93 106.79
N ALA A 1091 34.80 30.98 107.63
CA ALA A 1091 34.33 31.27 108.98
C ALA A 1091 35.41 31.94 109.84
N ASN A 1092 35.02 32.88 110.70
CA ASN A 1092 35.90 33.47 111.70
C ASN A 1092 36.28 32.41 112.75
N PRO A 1093 37.52 32.41 113.31
CA PRO A 1093 37.96 31.41 114.28
C PRO A 1093 37.17 31.35 115.60
N ASP A 1094 36.29 32.33 115.85
CA ASP A 1094 35.43 32.45 117.03
C ASP A 1094 33.94 32.09 116.74
N ASN A 1095 33.61 31.66 115.52
CA ASN A 1095 32.24 31.39 115.04
C ASN A 1095 31.28 32.59 115.10
N SER A 1096 31.79 33.83 115.18
CA SER A 1096 30.98 35.06 115.15
C SER A 1096 30.27 35.32 113.80
N GLY A 1097 30.79 34.72 112.74
CA GLY A 1097 30.49 35.06 111.36
C GLY A 1097 31.55 34.49 110.43
N GLY A 1098 31.68 35.08 109.25
CA GLY A 1098 32.73 34.74 108.30
C GLY A 1098 32.74 35.63 107.08
N LEU A 1099 33.76 35.47 106.24
CA LEU A 1099 33.95 36.21 105.00
C LEU A 1099 33.46 35.37 103.82
N LEU A 1100 32.30 35.72 103.26
CA LEU A 1100 31.85 35.18 101.98
C LEU A 1100 32.63 35.87 100.87
N THR A 1101 33.50 35.11 100.22
CA THR A 1101 34.35 35.56 99.13
C THR A 1101 33.78 35.05 97.82
N VAL A 1102 33.54 35.92 96.85
CA VAL A 1102 33.02 35.58 95.52
C VAL A 1102 34.01 36.07 94.48
N SER A 1103 34.52 35.18 93.63
CA SER A 1103 35.60 35.47 92.69
C SER A 1103 35.41 34.81 91.33
N ASP A 1104 35.76 35.52 90.25
CA ASP A 1104 35.76 35.03 88.87
C ASP A 1104 37.12 34.46 88.40
N GLY A 1105 38.12 34.45 89.30
CA GLY A 1105 39.52 34.09 89.00
C GLY A 1105 40.42 35.29 88.64
N THR A 1106 39.84 36.46 88.38
CA THR A 1106 40.49 37.75 88.06
C THR A 1106 40.11 38.84 89.05
N HIS A 1107 38.82 38.93 89.40
CA HIS A 1107 38.27 39.82 90.43
C HIS A 1107 37.77 38.99 91.62
N SER A 1108 37.71 39.62 92.80
CA SER A 1108 37.12 39.03 94.00
C SER A 1108 36.46 40.10 94.85
N SER A 1109 35.23 39.86 95.26
CA SER A 1109 34.55 40.61 96.32
C SER A 1109 34.52 39.77 97.61
N ALA A 1110 34.36 40.43 98.76
CA ALA A 1110 34.39 39.81 100.07
C ALA A 1110 33.37 40.47 101.00
N ILE A 1111 32.25 39.80 101.25
CA ILE A 1111 31.17 40.24 102.13
C ILE A 1111 31.39 39.64 103.53
N THR A 1112 31.40 40.47 104.57
CA THR A 1112 31.42 39.97 105.96
C THR A 1112 30.00 39.65 106.39
N LEU A 1113 29.75 38.40 106.75
CA LEU A 1113 28.45 37.89 107.19
C LEU A 1113 28.48 37.49 108.67
N LEU A 1114 27.38 37.69 109.38
CA LEU A 1114 27.19 37.27 110.76
C LEU A 1114 26.38 35.97 110.80
N GLY A 1115 26.79 35.00 111.62
CA GLY A 1115 26.24 33.65 111.62
C GLY A 1115 27.12 32.61 110.90
N GLN A 1116 26.80 31.33 111.07
CA GLN A 1116 27.56 30.21 110.51
C GLN A 1116 26.90 29.71 109.22
N TYR A 1117 27.69 29.63 108.14
CA TYR A 1117 27.26 29.17 106.83
C TYR A 1117 28.32 28.24 106.21
N ALA A 1118 27.96 27.55 105.13
CA ALA A 1118 28.86 26.92 104.18
C ALA A 1118 28.82 27.65 102.83
N ALA A 1119 29.88 27.50 102.03
CA ALA A 1119 29.95 28.09 100.68
C ALA A 1119 28.89 27.56 99.71
N ALA A 1120 28.23 26.45 100.04
CA ALA A 1120 27.16 25.83 99.25
C ALA A 1120 25.75 26.36 99.58
N ASP A 1121 25.59 27.09 100.69
CA ASP A 1121 24.29 27.63 101.11
C ASP A 1121 23.91 28.82 100.22
N PHE A 1122 24.89 29.68 99.91
CA PHE A 1122 24.74 30.78 98.96
C PHE A 1122 24.66 30.28 97.52
N HIS A 1123 23.85 30.93 96.70
CA HIS A 1123 23.81 30.69 95.26
C HIS A 1123 24.20 31.97 94.51
N ALA A 1124 25.28 31.87 93.74
CA ALA A 1124 25.65 32.88 92.76
C ALA A 1124 24.87 32.68 91.46
N TRP A 1125 24.36 33.77 90.90
CA TRP A 1125 23.71 33.83 89.59
C TRP A 1125 24.33 34.98 88.78
N SER A 1126 24.13 35.01 87.46
CA SER A 1126 24.44 36.24 86.71
C SER A 1126 23.39 37.31 87.01
N ASP A 1127 23.85 38.55 87.15
CA ASP A 1127 23.03 39.78 87.11
C ASP A 1127 22.48 40.11 85.69
N PHE A 1128 22.78 39.27 84.69
CA PHE A 1128 22.58 39.47 83.25
C PHE A 1128 23.33 40.67 82.64
N HIS A 1129 24.14 41.38 83.43
CA HIS A 1129 24.96 42.53 83.06
C HIS A 1129 26.47 42.26 83.23
N SER A 1130 26.83 40.98 83.37
CA SER A 1130 28.17 40.39 83.49
C SER A 1130 28.86 40.50 84.86
N GLY A 1131 28.14 40.88 85.91
CA GLY A 1131 28.48 40.66 87.32
C GLY A 1131 27.80 39.42 87.92
N THR A 1132 27.77 39.34 89.25
CA THR A 1132 27.24 38.19 90.02
C THR A 1132 26.25 38.62 91.09
N LEU A 1133 25.00 38.18 90.99
CA LEU A 1133 23.99 38.30 92.05
C LEU A 1133 24.21 37.19 93.10
N VAL A 1134 24.06 37.51 94.39
CA VAL A 1134 24.10 36.56 95.51
C VAL A 1134 22.80 36.69 96.31
N THR A 1135 22.00 35.62 96.31
CA THR A 1135 20.80 35.52 97.14
C THR A 1135 21.11 34.90 98.50
N ASP A 1136 20.40 35.35 99.54
CA ASP A 1136 20.54 34.83 100.90
C ASP A 1136 19.87 33.43 101.01
N PRO A 1137 20.56 32.40 101.54
CA PRO A 1137 19.96 31.09 101.79
C PRO A 1137 18.70 31.17 102.67
N ALA A 1138 17.59 30.66 102.14
CA ALA A 1138 16.37 30.50 102.92
C ALA A 1138 16.61 29.59 104.15
N LEU A 1139 16.18 30.04 105.34
CA LEU A 1139 16.26 29.27 106.60
C LEU A 1139 15.42 27.99 106.52
N THR A 1140 16.02 26.89 106.06
CA THR A 1140 15.32 25.62 105.85
C THR A 1140 15.15 24.82 107.15
N GLY A 1141 13.90 24.75 107.61
CA GLY A 1141 13.45 23.75 108.60
C GLY A 1141 12.77 24.33 109.84
N ALA A 1142 11.44 24.15 109.92
CA ALA A 1142 10.58 24.19 111.11
C ALA A 1142 10.56 25.42 112.06
N ALA A 1143 11.59 26.28 112.10
CA ALA A 1143 11.73 27.39 113.04
C ALA A 1143 11.15 28.73 112.54
N ALA A 1144 10.76 28.82 111.26
CA ALA A 1144 10.20 30.02 110.66
C ALA A 1144 8.85 30.48 111.26
N ALA A 1145 8.19 29.65 112.08
CA ALA A 1145 6.83 29.87 112.57
C ALA A 1145 6.70 30.86 113.75
N THR A 1146 7.78 31.44 114.28
CA THR A 1146 7.74 32.24 115.53
C THR A 1146 8.50 33.57 115.53
N PHE A 1147 9.04 34.04 114.39
CA PHE A 1147 9.70 35.36 114.29
C PHE A 1147 9.05 36.27 113.24
N LEU A 1148 7.88 36.78 113.59
CA LEU A 1148 7.32 38.01 113.02
C LEU A 1148 7.52 39.17 114.01
N SER A 1149 7.62 40.39 113.50
CA SER A 1149 7.59 41.68 114.25
C SER A 1149 8.85 42.14 115.03
N SER A 1150 9.97 42.36 114.34
CA SER A 1150 10.84 43.54 114.57
C SER A 1150 11.87 43.72 113.43
N PRO A 1151 12.27 44.96 113.09
CA PRO A 1151 13.32 45.21 112.11
C PRO A 1151 14.72 45.02 112.71
N HIS A 1152 15.67 44.57 111.88
CA HIS A 1152 17.10 44.77 112.08
C HIS A 1152 17.65 45.60 110.92
N THR A 1153 18.40 46.65 111.25
CA THR A 1153 18.99 47.63 110.32
C THR A 1153 20.19 47.07 109.57
#